data_AF-A0AAN9A4G9-F1
#
_entry.id   AF-A0AAN9A4G9-F1
#
_cell.length_a   1.000
_cell.length_b   1.000
_cell.length_c   1.000
_cell.angle_alpha   90.00
_cell.angle_beta   90.00
_cell.angle_gamma   90.00
#
_symmetry.space_group_name_H-M   'P 1'
#
loop_
_entity.id
_entity.type
_entity.pdbx_description
1 polymer ?
#
loop_
_entity_poly.entity_id
_entity_poly.type
_entity_poly.pdbx_seq_one_letter_code
_entity_poly.pdbx_strand_id
1 'polypeptide(L)'
;METSVECLLKKTVPDELCNEIEIIYDSSKEEVERLMQSTWRYKRSRESETAKSSSQVEVKEKSEEVEKEKAAKIDALAIGKTMMKLWSAKMFRHAENIVLRKAAEENHFQECLMKFVYIFEQDEEEEYEDDWVIIDEDDTIIALVWERLNLEKIFNEFSNHRRLIQKSYDRIKNFIPELYPEIIQRHDLSKYAFSQAIGYALKFVHNLDHPIWKAACELHLQCEPHHPKTWGKKFTPLQKKENLQKWLLDGSLYGFDVESHAYESECLPIPFLYESYIDMMAVEWEKKKGQRPDISLSELIYMDDKFLLRYSEAQRKLVTDLIDRVIASDDTLLNVKLTNNEIILLSTVNEEKRNPLIFKLDFLKKKEIARQEKLLKASEEVGSVSSFEDLIEKASYLAFCNVLAFVVMDMWDSAYRKSVENLVLKRAIKEEFIEEKHIKWIFFAEKAKKKVDEPSSCAVLDSTSAEDIVELIWAKYNMREHFSQMKSHRYWIAQSYFRLAKHLPELPIELIERHDLSKFAFSQAVGYTLKWVHDINALAWKNACDLHLNAEPHHPQMWARRHTPEDKQSCLEAFLCFSIGGSKYGIDISQLNLASENMALIFLLESFIDMVGVEWERKKNKRLDISTQDLIYMDDKYLQRYTEHDKNYLMQFIQKIHREGWPRTEE
;
A
#
# COMPACT_ATOMS: atom_id res chain seq x y z
N MET A 1 50.02 13.36 10.13
CA MET A 1 49.76 12.18 9.27
C MET A 1 48.37 11.70 9.63
N GLU A 2 47.44 11.57 8.69
CA GLU A 2 46.16 10.93 9.01
C GLU A 2 46.43 9.47 9.37
N THR A 3 46.15 9.10 10.61
CA THR A 3 46.25 7.71 11.05
C THR A 3 45.21 6.90 10.28
N SER A 4 45.64 5.82 9.61
CA SER A 4 44.73 4.92 8.90
C SER A 4 43.70 4.31 9.84
N VAL A 5 42.47 4.05 9.38
CA VAL A 5 41.40 3.43 10.17
C VAL A 5 41.84 2.09 10.77
N GLU A 6 42.56 1.27 10.01
CA GLU A 6 43.12 0.00 10.51
C GLU A 6 44.02 0.19 11.74
N CYS A 7 44.94 1.17 11.69
CA CYS A 7 45.81 1.49 12.82
C CYS A 7 45.04 2.02 14.03
N LEU A 8 43.96 2.77 13.82
CA LEU A 8 43.08 3.20 14.91
C LEU A 8 42.31 2.01 15.51
N LEU A 9 41.81 1.10 14.69
CA LEU A 9 41.11 -0.10 15.16
C LEU A 9 42.02 -1.01 15.99
N LYS A 10 43.27 -1.21 15.57
CA LYS A 10 44.29 -1.99 16.31
C LYS A 10 44.58 -1.43 17.70
N LYS A 11 44.42 -0.12 17.91
CA LYS A 11 44.55 0.50 19.23
C LYS A 11 43.38 0.15 20.16
N THR A 12 42.18 0.00 19.61
CA THR A 12 40.96 -0.31 20.38
C THR A 12 40.79 -1.77 20.79
N VAL A 13 41.76 -2.64 20.51
CA VAL A 13 41.71 -4.07 20.84
C VAL A 13 43.03 -4.53 21.47
N PRO A 14 43.02 -5.57 22.32
CA PRO A 14 44.26 -6.19 22.80
C PRO A 14 45.17 -6.64 21.67
N ASP A 15 46.49 -6.66 21.92
CA ASP A 15 47.51 -7.02 20.94
C ASP A 15 47.25 -8.40 20.30
N GLU A 16 46.68 -9.34 21.06
CA GLU A 16 46.34 -10.69 20.59
C GLU A 16 45.25 -10.70 19.50
N LEU A 17 44.42 -9.65 19.43
CA LEU A 17 43.34 -9.50 18.46
C LEU A 17 43.72 -8.62 17.25
N CYS A 18 44.93 -8.04 17.23
CA CYS A 18 45.36 -7.18 16.11
C CYS A 18 45.32 -7.88 14.75
N ASN A 19 45.59 -9.19 14.70
CA ASN A 19 45.51 -9.98 13.46
C ASN A 19 44.05 -10.13 12.98
N GLU A 20 43.08 -10.23 13.89
CA GLU A 20 41.66 -10.31 13.53
C GLU A 20 41.16 -9.01 12.89
N ILE A 21 41.75 -7.86 13.23
CA ILE A 21 41.46 -6.57 12.58
C ILE A 21 41.84 -6.61 11.10
N GLU A 22 42.99 -7.17 10.75
CA GLU A 22 43.43 -7.32 9.34
C GLU A 22 42.45 -8.20 8.56
N ILE A 23 42.07 -9.34 9.15
CA ILE A 23 41.08 -10.27 8.58
C ILE A 23 39.72 -9.57 8.37
N ILE A 24 39.26 -8.79 9.35
CA ILE A 24 38.01 -8.02 9.25
C ILE A 24 38.10 -7.00 8.12
N TYR A 25 39.22 -6.27 8.00
CA TYR A 25 39.41 -5.24 6.98
C TYR A 25 39.39 -5.85 5.57
N ASP A 26 40.14 -6.94 5.35
CA ASP A 26 40.15 -7.66 4.08
C ASP A 26 38.76 -8.21 3.72
N SER A 27 38.07 -8.84 4.68
CA SER A 27 36.70 -9.33 4.44
C SER A 27 35.71 -8.19 4.13
N SER A 28 35.95 -6.99 4.65
CA SER A 28 35.11 -5.81 4.40
C SER A 28 35.32 -5.26 3.00
N LYS A 29 36.57 -5.28 2.50
CA LYS A 29 36.90 -4.94 1.12
C LYS A 29 36.16 -5.83 0.11
N GLU A 30 36.21 -7.14 0.31
CA GLU A 30 35.50 -8.10 -0.55
C GLU A 30 33.98 -7.90 -0.53
N GLU A 31 33.42 -7.63 0.65
CA GLU A 31 31.98 -7.47 0.82
C GLU A 31 31.45 -6.16 0.24
N VAL A 32 32.14 -5.04 0.45
CA VAL A 32 31.78 -3.75 -0.18
C VAL A 32 31.83 -3.89 -1.69
N GLU A 33 32.81 -4.57 -2.23
CA GLU A 33 32.91 -4.82 -3.67
C GLU A 33 31.71 -5.62 -4.20
N ARG A 34 31.31 -6.69 -3.49
CA ARG A 34 30.11 -7.47 -3.80
C ARG A 34 28.83 -6.62 -3.75
N LEU A 35 28.67 -5.81 -2.71
CA LEU A 35 27.50 -4.93 -2.53
C LEU A 35 27.42 -3.87 -3.64
N MET A 36 28.54 -3.23 -3.98
CA MET A 36 28.60 -2.25 -5.06
C MET A 36 28.27 -2.87 -6.43
N GLN A 37 28.78 -4.08 -6.72
CA GLN A 37 28.45 -4.79 -7.96
C GLN A 37 26.94 -5.07 -8.09
N SER A 38 26.26 -5.42 -7.00
CA SER A 38 24.81 -5.66 -7.00
C SER A 38 24.00 -4.38 -7.32
N THR A 39 24.37 -3.25 -6.72
CA THR A 39 23.74 -1.95 -6.94
C THR A 39 23.98 -1.45 -8.37
N TRP A 40 25.19 -1.64 -8.90
CA TRP A 40 25.56 -1.26 -10.26
C TRP A 40 24.74 -2.00 -11.33
N ARG A 41 24.51 -3.31 -11.16
CA ARG A 41 23.66 -4.09 -12.09
C ARG A 41 22.24 -3.54 -12.14
N TYR A 42 21.69 -3.15 -10.99
CA TYR A 42 20.35 -2.57 -10.92
C TYR A 42 20.27 -1.19 -11.58
N LYS A 43 21.27 -0.32 -11.34
CA LYS A 43 21.32 1.03 -11.91
C LYS A 43 21.49 1.01 -13.43
N ARG A 44 22.41 0.17 -13.94
CA ARG A 44 22.66 0.04 -15.39
C ARG A 44 21.45 -0.46 -16.17
N SER A 45 20.62 -1.33 -15.58
CA SER A 45 19.35 -1.76 -16.20
C SER A 45 18.35 -0.63 -16.37
N ARG A 46 18.41 0.43 -15.56
CA ARG A 46 17.53 1.62 -15.69
C ARG A 46 18.13 2.68 -16.60
N GLU A 47 19.45 2.84 -16.59
CA GLU A 47 20.16 3.86 -17.36
C GLU A 47 20.45 3.45 -18.81
N SER A 48 20.47 2.15 -19.14
CA SER A 48 20.63 1.68 -20.52
C SER A 48 19.51 2.11 -21.46
N GLU A 49 18.39 2.61 -20.92
CA GLU A 49 17.29 3.18 -21.70
C GLU A 49 17.50 4.67 -22.05
N THR A 50 18.40 5.38 -21.36
CA THR A 50 18.46 6.86 -21.42
C THR A 50 19.83 7.43 -21.80
N ALA A 51 20.93 6.68 -21.75
CA ALA A 51 22.27 7.25 -21.95
C ALA A 51 22.87 6.97 -23.34
N LYS A 52 22.67 7.90 -24.29
CA LYS A 52 23.58 8.11 -25.43
C LYS A 52 24.13 9.54 -25.34
N SER A 53 25.46 9.65 -25.26
CA SER A 53 26.29 10.87 -25.21
C SER A 53 26.56 11.49 -23.84
N SER A 54 27.47 10.87 -23.06
CA SER A 54 28.33 11.62 -22.12
C SER A 54 29.76 11.58 -22.64
N SER A 55 30.49 12.69 -22.48
CA SER A 55 31.85 12.88 -22.96
C SER A 55 32.89 12.15 -22.12
N GLN A 56 34.08 11.86 -22.68
CA GLN A 56 35.14 11.08 -22.04
C GLN A 56 35.80 11.75 -20.82
N VAL A 57 35.69 13.08 -20.67
CA VAL A 57 36.30 13.81 -19.53
C VAL A 57 35.53 13.55 -18.23
N GLU A 58 34.21 13.44 -18.29
CA GLU A 58 33.37 13.05 -17.13
C GLU A 58 33.70 11.66 -16.59
N VAL A 59 34.34 10.79 -17.39
CA VAL A 59 34.60 9.40 -17.00
C VAL A 59 35.73 9.30 -15.96
N LYS A 60 36.75 10.18 -16.04
CA LYS A 60 37.92 10.11 -15.15
C LYS A 60 37.61 10.68 -13.75
N GLU A 61 36.95 11.82 -13.67
CA GLU A 61 36.55 12.41 -12.37
C GLU A 61 35.60 11.49 -11.60
N LYS A 62 34.66 10.85 -12.31
CA LYS A 62 33.78 9.82 -11.72
C LYS A 62 34.55 8.62 -11.18
N SER A 63 35.73 8.29 -11.72
CA SER A 63 36.52 7.15 -11.25
C SER A 63 37.18 7.42 -9.90
N GLU A 64 37.74 8.62 -9.69
CA GLU A 64 38.41 8.96 -8.42
C GLU A 64 37.41 9.14 -7.27
N GLU A 65 36.23 9.71 -7.55
CA GLU A 65 35.15 9.84 -6.58
C GLU A 65 34.60 8.47 -6.15
N VAL A 66 34.44 7.54 -7.10
CA VAL A 66 33.99 6.16 -6.84
C VAL A 66 34.99 5.40 -5.97
N GLU A 67 36.29 5.55 -6.20
CA GLU A 67 37.31 4.88 -5.36
C GLU A 67 37.36 5.48 -3.94
N LYS A 68 37.18 6.79 -3.78
CA LYS A 68 37.06 7.42 -2.45
C LYS A 68 35.80 6.94 -1.71
N GLU A 69 34.66 6.88 -2.41
CA GLU A 69 33.41 6.36 -1.85
C GLU A 69 33.57 4.88 -1.45
N LYS A 70 34.24 4.08 -2.27
CA LYS A 70 34.55 2.67 -1.99
C LYS A 70 35.43 2.56 -0.73
N ALA A 71 36.50 3.33 -0.63
CA ALA A 71 37.37 3.32 0.55
C ALA A 71 36.62 3.69 1.83
N ALA A 72 35.81 4.76 1.80
CA ALA A 72 34.99 5.17 2.95
C ALA A 72 34.01 4.08 3.41
N LYS A 73 33.39 3.36 2.46
CA LYS A 73 32.52 2.22 2.76
C LYS A 73 33.26 1.04 3.39
N ILE A 74 34.49 0.77 2.93
CA ILE A 74 35.33 -0.30 3.50
C ILE A 74 35.68 0.04 4.95
N ASP A 75 36.15 1.26 5.19
CA ASP A 75 36.46 1.76 6.53
C ASP A 75 35.25 1.66 7.45
N ALA A 76 34.09 2.17 7.02
CA ALA A 76 32.85 2.12 7.79
C ALA A 76 32.43 0.68 8.13
N LEU A 77 32.50 -0.24 7.16
CA LEU A 77 32.14 -1.64 7.39
C LEU A 77 33.12 -2.35 8.32
N ALA A 78 34.42 -2.09 8.19
CA ALA A 78 35.45 -2.64 9.07
C ALA A 78 35.27 -2.15 10.51
N ILE A 79 34.98 -0.85 10.69
CA ILE A 79 34.62 -0.27 12.00
C ILE A 79 33.42 -1.01 12.59
N GLY A 80 32.31 -1.10 11.85
CA GLY A 80 31.09 -1.76 12.33
C GLY A 80 31.30 -3.24 12.66
N LYS A 81 32.04 -4.00 11.83
CA LYS A 81 32.34 -5.41 12.11
C LYS A 81 33.22 -5.59 13.34
N THR A 82 34.22 -4.73 13.52
CA THR A 82 35.12 -4.78 14.69
C THR A 82 34.32 -4.58 15.97
N MET A 83 33.49 -3.54 16.03
CA MET A 83 32.67 -3.22 17.20
C MET A 83 31.66 -4.32 17.53
N MET A 84 31.02 -4.90 16.50
CA MET A 84 30.01 -5.94 16.71
C MET A 84 30.58 -7.33 16.99
N LYS A 85 31.88 -7.57 16.75
CA LYS A 85 32.49 -8.91 16.87
C LYS A 85 33.58 -9.02 17.93
N LEU A 86 34.39 -7.98 18.11
CA LEU A 86 35.63 -8.04 18.89
C LEU A 86 35.56 -7.22 20.18
N TRP A 87 34.72 -6.18 20.24
CA TRP A 87 34.62 -5.38 21.46
C TRP A 87 33.90 -6.15 22.57
N SER A 88 34.48 -6.12 23.76
CA SER A 88 33.84 -6.63 24.97
C SER A 88 32.59 -5.81 25.30
N ALA A 89 31.64 -6.38 26.05
CA ALA A 89 30.45 -5.66 26.51
C ALA A 89 30.84 -4.40 27.32
N LYS A 90 31.93 -4.47 28.11
CA LYS A 90 32.45 -3.35 28.89
C LYS A 90 32.99 -2.22 28.01
N MET A 91 33.73 -2.56 26.95
CA MET A 91 34.21 -1.61 25.94
C MET A 91 33.04 -0.98 25.17
N PHE A 92 32.04 -1.78 24.82
CA PHE A 92 30.82 -1.33 24.14
C PHE A 92 30.08 -0.27 24.96
N ARG A 93 29.85 -0.54 26.25
CA ARG A 93 29.22 0.42 27.19
C ARG A 93 30.06 1.68 27.38
N HIS A 94 31.39 1.56 27.46
CA HIS A 94 32.29 2.71 27.55
C HIS A 94 32.18 3.62 26.32
N ALA A 95 32.24 3.03 25.13
CA ALA A 95 32.10 3.76 23.87
C ALA A 95 30.72 4.41 23.72
N GLU A 96 29.64 3.70 24.10
CA GLU A 96 28.30 4.27 24.14
C GLU A 96 28.24 5.51 25.04
N ASN A 97 28.80 5.43 26.26
CA ASN A 97 28.85 6.57 27.18
C ASN A 97 29.60 7.78 26.61
N ILE A 98 30.70 7.55 25.88
CA ILE A 98 31.45 8.64 25.23
C ILE A 98 30.63 9.27 24.11
N VAL A 99 30.07 8.44 23.22
CA VAL A 99 29.29 8.90 22.06
C VAL A 99 28.03 9.63 22.49
N LEU A 100 27.32 9.13 23.50
CA LEU A 100 26.11 9.79 24.03
C LEU A 100 26.43 11.11 24.72
N ARG A 101 27.52 11.20 25.51
CA ARG A 101 27.97 12.47 26.10
C ARG A 101 28.28 13.49 25.00
N LYS A 102 29.08 13.09 24.01
CA LYS A 102 29.41 13.94 22.86
C LYS A 102 28.16 14.39 22.11
N ALA A 103 27.20 13.50 21.90
CA ALA A 103 25.94 13.83 21.24
C ALA A 103 25.08 14.83 22.05
N ALA A 104 25.07 14.71 23.38
CA ALA A 104 24.40 15.65 24.27
C ALA A 104 25.10 17.02 24.28
N GLU A 105 26.43 17.05 24.35
CA GLU A 105 27.26 18.27 24.25
C GLU A 105 27.02 19.03 22.94
N GLU A 106 26.84 18.30 21.84
CA GLU A 106 26.53 18.84 20.51
C GLU A 106 25.02 19.11 20.30
N ASN A 107 24.19 18.98 21.33
CA ASN A 107 22.74 19.26 21.33
C ASN A 107 21.92 18.40 20.36
N HIS A 108 22.36 17.18 20.04
CA HIS A 108 21.53 16.23 19.28
C HIS A 108 20.32 15.75 20.09
N PHE A 109 20.44 15.69 21.42
CA PHE A 109 19.33 15.47 22.35
C PHE A 109 19.65 16.03 23.75
N GLN A 110 18.65 16.09 24.63
CA GLN A 110 18.83 16.58 26.00
C GLN A 110 19.53 15.55 26.88
N GLU A 111 20.54 15.96 27.65
CA GLU A 111 21.31 15.07 28.54
C GLU A 111 20.44 14.26 29.51
N CYS A 112 19.34 14.85 30.02
CA CYS A 112 18.40 14.16 30.90
C CYS A 112 17.70 12.94 30.25
N LEU A 113 17.77 12.81 28.92
CA LEU A 113 17.22 11.69 28.16
C LEU A 113 18.22 10.53 27.97
N MET A 114 19.51 10.71 28.29
CA MET A 114 20.53 9.66 28.14
C MET A 114 20.13 8.37 28.85
N LYS A 115 19.55 8.47 30.06
CA LYS A 115 19.05 7.32 30.83
C LYS A 115 18.04 6.44 30.09
N PHE A 116 17.32 7.00 29.11
CA PHE A 116 16.34 6.26 28.32
C PHE A 116 16.95 5.58 27.09
N VAL A 117 18.18 5.95 26.70
CA VAL A 117 18.91 5.28 25.62
C VAL A 117 19.48 3.94 26.12
N TYR A 118 19.99 3.91 27.35
CA TYR A 118 20.63 2.72 27.98
C TYR A 118 19.71 1.53 28.25
N ILE A 119 18.38 1.69 28.13
CA ILE A 119 17.40 0.67 28.52
C ILE A 119 17.43 -0.54 27.57
N PHE A 120 17.94 -0.36 26.36
CA PHE A 120 17.61 -1.24 25.24
C PHE A 120 18.65 -2.32 24.92
N GLU A 121 19.84 -2.25 25.53
CA GLU A 121 20.92 -3.24 25.35
C GLU A 121 21.30 -3.98 26.65
N GLN A 122 20.54 -3.74 27.73
CA GLN A 122 20.76 -4.42 29.01
C GLN A 122 20.02 -5.76 29.05
N ASP A 123 20.64 -6.79 28.49
CA ASP A 123 20.46 -8.14 29.00
C ASP A 123 21.53 -8.38 30.06
N GLU A 124 21.03 -8.53 31.29
CA GLU A 124 21.62 -9.04 32.53
C GLU A 124 23.02 -8.54 32.92
N GLU A 125 23.16 -8.15 34.19
CA GLU A 125 24.43 -8.03 34.90
C GLU A 125 25.11 -9.41 35.01
N GLU A 126 25.37 -10.08 33.88
CA GLU A 126 26.38 -11.12 33.90
C GLU A 126 27.66 -10.43 34.38
N GLU A 127 28.21 -10.92 35.49
CA GLU A 127 29.56 -10.62 35.94
C GLU A 127 30.51 -11.06 34.82
N TYR A 128 30.63 -10.26 33.76
CA TYR A 128 31.55 -10.50 32.68
C TYR A 128 32.96 -10.36 33.28
N GLU A 129 33.61 -11.50 33.51
CA GLU A 129 35.02 -11.59 33.94
C GLU A 129 36.01 -11.06 32.88
N ASP A 130 35.53 -10.67 31.69
CA ASP A 130 36.39 -10.12 30.64
C ASP A 130 36.78 -8.66 30.93
N ASP A 131 38.03 -8.50 31.33
CA ASP A 131 38.53 -7.36 32.11
C ASP A 131 38.99 -6.14 31.30
N TRP A 132 39.05 -6.20 29.97
CA TRP A 132 39.71 -5.14 29.23
C TRP A 132 38.76 -3.99 28.87
N VAL A 133 39.11 -2.82 29.38
CA VAL A 133 38.69 -1.51 28.87
C VAL A 133 39.97 -0.73 28.62
N ILE A 134 40.14 -0.26 27.39
CA ILE A 134 41.24 0.63 27.07
C ILE A 134 40.76 2.05 27.41
N ILE A 135 40.91 2.44 28.68
CA ILE A 135 40.34 3.69 29.23
C ILE A 135 41.05 4.94 28.65
N ASP A 136 42.29 4.81 28.19
CA ASP A 136 43.11 5.94 27.67
C ASP A 136 42.87 6.23 26.17
N GLU A 137 41.76 5.77 25.59
CA GLU A 137 41.50 5.83 24.16
C GLU A 137 40.17 6.50 23.76
N ASP A 138 39.59 7.33 24.64
CA ASP A 138 38.37 8.10 24.34
C ASP A 138 38.50 8.89 23.02
N ASP A 139 39.65 9.52 22.78
CA ASP A 139 39.94 10.24 21.53
C ASP A 139 39.98 9.31 20.31
N THR A 140 40.50 8.08 20.47
CA THR A 140 40.53 7.06 19.40
C THR A 140 39.11 6.60 19.07
N ILE A 141 38.27 6.37 20.09
CA ILE A 141 36.86 5.99 19.93
C ILE A 141 36.11 7.12 19.21
N ILE A 142 36.30 8.37 19.63
CA ILE A 142 35.69 9.53 18.96
C ILE A 142 36.15 9.60 17.49
N ALA A 143 37.46 9.49 17.22
CA ALA A 143 37.97 9.53 15.86
C ALA A 143 37.39 8.40 14.97
N LEU A 144 37.29 7.17 15.49
CA LEU A 144 36.73 6.04 14.74
C LEU A 144 35.22 6.15 14.54
N VAL A 145 34.48 6.34 15.62
CA VAL A 145 33.02 6.25 15.59
C VAL A 145 32.43 7.58 15.13
N TRP A 146 32.77 8.68 15.81
CA TRP A 146 32.12 9.96 15.53
C TRP A 146 32.54 10.50 14.17
N GLU A 147 33.83 10.52 13.88
CA GLU A 147 34.37 11.16 12.68
C GLU A 147 34.33 10.22 11.46
N ARG A 148 34.91 9.01 11.55
CA ARG A 148 35.04 8.11 10.40
C ARG A 148 33.74 7.39 10.04
N LEU A 149 32.97 6.93 11.03
CA LEU A 149 31.62 6.41 10.77
C LEU A 149 30.61 7.53 10.50
N ASN A 150 30.95 8.77 10.87
CA ASN A 150 30.15 9.98 10.69
C ASN A 150 28.80 9.89 11.41
N LEU A 151 28.87 9.64 12.72
CA LEU A 151 27.67 9.63 13.57
C LEU A 151 27.05 11.02 13.72
N GLU A 152 27.82 12.09 13.56
CA GLU A 152 27.27 13.45 13.57
C GLU A 152 26.15 13.60 12.53
N LYS A 153 26.36 13.11 11.30
CA LYS A 153 25.35 13.16 10.25
C LYS A 153 24.09 12.38 10.63
N ILE A 154 24.23 11.15 11.14
CA ILE A 154 23.06 10.33 11.45
C ILE A 154 22.28 10.87 12.67
N PHE A 155 22.98 11.39 13.68
CA PHE A 155 22.34 12.02 14.83
C PHE A 155 21.64 13.31 14.44
N ASN A 156 22.23 14.13 13.57
CA ASN A 156 21.54 15.28 12.98
C ASN A 156 20.23 14.88 12.27
N GLU A 157 20.22 13.78 11.51
CA GLU A 157 19.01 13.26 10.86
C GLU A 157 17.96 12.83 11.91
N PHE A 158 18.37 12.12 12.97
CA PHE A 158 17.47 11.72 14.06
C PHE A 158 16.91 12.91 14.83
N SER A 159 17.73 13.89 15.18
CA SER A 159 17.32 15.11 15.89
C SER A 159 16.35 15.94 15.05
N ASN A 160 16.60 16.04 13.74
CA ASN A 160 15.70 16.72 12.82
C ASN A 160 14.33 16.04 12.74
N HIS A 161 14.29 14.71 12.63
CA HIS A 161 13.06 13.92 12.64
C HIS A 161 12.29 14.10 13.95
N ARG A 162 12.96 13.91 15.11
CA ARG A 162 12.34 14.13 16.44
C ARG A 162 11.81 15.54 16.63
N ARG A 163 12.49 16.55 16.09
CA ARG A 163 12.00 17.94 16.08
C ARG A 163 10.71 18.09 15.27
N LEU A 164 10.59 17.40 14.13
CA LEU A 164 9.36 17.40 13.34
C LEU A 164 8.22 16.67 14.06
N ILE A 165 8.50 15.59 14.77
CA ILE A 165 7.52 14.86 15.60
C ILE A 165 7.02 15.77 16.72
N GLN A 166 7.92 16.43 17.45
CA GLN A 166 7.55 17.39 18.49
C GLN A 166 6.67 18.52 17.92
N LYS A 167 7.05 19.10 16.77
CA LYS A 167 6.24 20.13 16.11
C LYS A 167 4.88 19.62 15.66
N SER A 168 4.80 18.39 15.15
CA SER A 168 3.55 17.73 14.77
C SER A 168 2.66 17.52 15.99
N TYR A 169 3.22 17.00 17.09
CA TYR A 169 2.52 16.84 18.37
C TYR A 169 1.98 18.16 18.89
N ASP A 170 2.81 19.21 18.97
CA ASP A 170 2.39 20.52 19.48
C ASP A 170 1.21 21.12 18.73
N ARG A 171 1.08 20.79 17.44
CA ARG A 171 -0.04 21.23 16.59
C ARG A 171 -1.34 20.46 16.84
N ILE A 172 -1.28 19.20 17.29
CA ILE A 172 -2.48 18.35 17.47
C ILE A 172 -2.75 17.93 18.91
N LYS A 173 -1.88 18.26 19.88
CA LYS A 173 -1.97 17.76 21.27
C LYS A 173 -3.32 17.97 21.96
N ASN A 174 -4.04 19.04 21.61
CA ASN A 174 -5.38 19.32 22.16
C ASN A 174 -6.44 18.29 21.70
N PHE A 175 -6.18 17.54 20.63
CA PHE A 175 -7.09 16.51 20.09
C PHE A 175 -6.77 15.09 20.60
N ILE A 176 -5.64 14.91 21.27
CA ILE A 176 -5.11 13.62 21.75
C ILE A 176 -4.66 13.73 23.21
N PRO A 177 -5.56 14.07 24.15
CA PRO A 177 -5.22 14.22 25.56
C PRO A 177 -4.60 12.97 26.20
N GLU A 178 -4.78 11.80 25.58
CA GLU A 178 -4.20 10.53 26.01
C GLU A 178 -2.70 10.41 25.69
N LEU A 179 -2.16 11.26 24.80
CA LEU A 179 -0.74 11.24 24.44
C LEU A 179 0.07 12.25 25.25
N TYR A 180 0.84 11.72 26.19
CA TYR A 180 1.70 12.48 27.08
C TYR A 180 2.93 13.06 26.34
N PRO A 181 3.35 14.32 26.61
CA PRO A 181 4.51 14.93 25.98
C PRO A 181 5.80 14.11 26.16
N GLU A 182 5.96 13.42 27.28
CA GLU A 182 7.12 12.59 27.60
C GLU A 182 7.25 11.42 26.63
N ILE A 183 6.12 10.86 26.15
CA ILE A 183 6.16 9.81 25.12
C ILE A 183 6.79 10.36 23.83
N ILE A 184 6.38 11.56 23.43
CA ILE A 184 6.94 12.24 22.25
C ILE A 184 8.42 12.59 22.44
N GLN A 185 8.81 13.05 23.63
CA GLN A 185 10.22 13.34 23.94
C GLN A 185 11.08 12.08 23.86
N ARG A 186 10.51 10.90 24.12
CA ARG A 186 11.22 9.63 24.09
C ARG A 186 11.22 8.92 22.74
N HIS A 187 10.44 9.44 21.78
CA HIS A 187 10.32 8.86 20.45
C HIS A 187 11.69 8.65 19.80
N ASP A 188 11.92 7.43 19.33
CA ASP A 188 13.13 7.00 18.62
C ASP A 188 14.45 7.20 19.39
N LEU A 189 14.41 7.34 20.71
CA LEU A 189 15.65 7.47 21.50
C LEU A 189 16.54 6.22 21.39
N SER A 190 15.95 5.04 21.17
CA SER A 190 16.71 3.81 20.93
C SER A 190 17.70 3.94 19.76
N LYS A 191 17.43 4.77 18.74
CA LYS A 191 18.34 4.96 17.60
C LYS A 191 19.69 5.59 17.97
N TYR A 192 19.77 6.24 19.14
CA TYR A 192 21.01 6.78 19.68
C TYR A 192 21.84 5.71 20.40
N ALA A 193 21.24 4.56 20.74
CA ALA A 193 21.96 3.43 21.31
C ALA A 193 23.06 2.98 20.34
N PHE A 194 24.21 2.60 20.88
CA PHE A 194 25.43 2.52 20.10
C PHE A 194 25.36 1.48 18.97
N SER A 195 24.76 0.31 19.21
CA SER A 195 24.58 -0.70 18.14
C SER A 195 23.68 -0.20 17.01
N GLN A 196 22.61 0.51 17.38
CA GLN A 196 21.65 1.04 16.43
C GLN A 196 22.29 2.15 15.60
N ALA A 197 22.95 3.11 16.25
CA ALA A 197 23.65 4.21 15.59
C ALA A 197 24.63 3.71 14.52
N ILE A 198 25.42 2.67 14.83
CA ILE A 198 26.35 2.04 13.88
C ILE A 198 25.60 1.46 12.68
N GLY A 199 24.55 0.66 12.92
CA GLY A 199 23.77 0.05 11.84
C GLY A 199 23.10 1.10 10.95
N TYR A 200 22.50 2.14 11.54
CA TYR A 200 21.88 3.25 10.83
C TYR A 200 22.92 4.06 10.03
N ALA A 201 24.11 4.32 10.58
CA ALA A 201 25.18 5.00 9.85
C ALA A 201 25.64 4.19 8.63
N LEU A 202 25.85 2.87 8.78
CA LEU A 202 26.16 1.99 7.66
C LEU A 202 25.10 2.12 6.55
N LYS A 203 23.82 2.14 6.91
CA LYS A 203 22.73 2.21 5.93
C LYS A 203 22.56 3.59 5.29
N PHE A 204 22.48 4.66 6.07
CA PHE A 204 22.03 5.97 5.59
C PHE A 204 23.18 6.92 5.27
N VAL A 205 24.34 6.77 5.92
CA VAL A 205 25.54 7.55 5.61
C VAL A 205 26.33 6.86 4.50
N HIS A 206 26.57 5.55 4.63
CA HIS A 206 27.46 4.80 3.74
C HIS A 206 26.74 3.93 2.71
N ASN A 207 25.40 3.91 2.69
CA ASN A 207 24.59 3.15 1.72
C ASN A 207 24.95 1.65 1.67
N LEU A 208 25.19 1.03 2.83
CA LEU A 208 25.51 -0.39 2.99
C LEU A 208 24.31 -1.14 3.59
N ASP A 209 23.68 -2.03 2.80
CA ASP A 209 22.60 -2.91 3.26
C ASP A 209 23.14 -4.21 3.87
N HIS A 210 23.86 -4.07 4.98
CA HIS A 210 24.58 -5.15 5.67
C HIS A 210 23.73 -5.78 6.79
N PRO A 211 23.96 -7.04 7.21
CA PRO A 211 23.28 -7.65 8.35
C PRO A 211 23.31 -6.84 9.66
N ILE A 212 24.38 -6.06 9.91
CA ILE A 212 24.47 -5.15 11.07
C ILE A 212 23.33 -4.12 11.05
N TRP A 213 23.05 -3.50 9.89
CA TRP A 213 21.91 -2.60 9.73
C TRP A 213 20.58 -3.30 10.02
N LYS A 214 20.40 -4.52 9.54
CA LYS A 214 19.15 -5.27 9.73
C LYS A 214 18.93 -5.61 11.20
N ALA A 215 19.99 -6.03 11.92
CA ALA A 215 19.94 -6.28 13.35
C ALA A 215 19.63 -5.01 14.14
N ALA A 216 20.29 -3.89 13.83
CA ALA A 216 20.00 -2.58 14.42
C ALA A 216 18.55 -2.14 14.20
N CYS A 217 18.04 -2.28 12.97
CA CYS A 217 16.66 -1.96 12.62
C CYS A 217 15.66 -2.86 13.36
N GLU A 218 15.96 -4.16 13.47
CA GLU A 218 15.13 -5.10 14.22
C GLU A 218 15.11 -4.77 15.71
N LEU A 219 16.27 -4.51 16.32
CA LEU A 219 16.35 -4.11 17.72
C LEU A 219 15.55 -2.82 17.98
N HIS A 220 15.74 -1.79 17.15
CA HIS A 220 14.95 -0.56 17.20
C HIS A 220 13.43 -0.83 17.18
N LEU A 221 13.00 -1.65 16.22
CA LEU A 221 11.60 -2.04 16.07
C LEU A 221 11.06 -2.83 17.26
N GLN A 222 11.91 -3.55 17.99
CA GLN A 222 11.54 -4.29 19.19
C GLN A 222 11.44 -3.38 20.42
N CYS A 223 12.31 -2.38 20.49
CA CYS A 223 12.41 -1.43 21.60
C CYS A 223 11.31 -0.37 21.58
N GLU A 224 10.85 0.05 20.41
CA GLU A 224 9.88 1.15 20.29
C GLU A 224 8.43 0.64 20.11
N PRO A 225 7.55 0.86 21.10
CA PRO A 225 6.20 0.30 21.10
C PRO A 225 5.28 0.88 20.02
N HIS A 226 5.58 2.04 19.44
CA HIS A 226 4.72 2.68 18.44
C HIS A 226 4.75 1.99 17.06
N HIS A 227 5.65 1.04 16.77
CA HIS A 227 5.71 0.40 15.45
C HIS A 227 4.63 -0.67 15.25
N PRO A 228 3.60 -0.46 14.40
CA PRO A 228 2.46 -1.39 14.30
C PRO A 228 2.84 -2.78 13.78
N LYS A 229 3.86 -2.84 12.91
CA LYS A 229 4.33 -4.10 12.31
C LYS A 229 4.95 -5.04 13.34
N THR A 230 5.66 -4.49 14.33
CA THR A 230 6.30 -5.29 15.37
C THR A 230 5.28 -5.70 16.42
N TRP A 231 4.38 -4.77 16.79
CA TRP A 231 3.35 -5.03 17.80
C TRP A 231 2.37 -6.12 17.39
N GLY A 232 1.93 -6.17 16.12
CA GLY A 232 0.88 -7.09 15.69
C GLY A 232 1.28 -8.57 15.66
N LYS A 233 2.37 -8.91 14.96
CA LYS A 233 2.62 -10.31 14.52
C LYS A 233 3.85 -10.99 15.11
N LYS A 234 4.80 -10.23 15.67
CA LYS A 234 6.09 -10.78 16.11
C LYS A 234 6.10 -11.18 17.59
N PHE A 235 5.37 -10.47 18.43
CA PHE A 235 5.48 -10.63 19.88
C PHE A 235 4.31 -11.39 20.50
N THR A 236 4.63 -12.26 21.46
CA THR A 236 3.65 -12.84 22.36
C THR A 236 3.06 -11.75 23.29
N PRO A 237 1.87 -11.95 23.87
CA PRO A 237 1.31 -11.03 24.85
C PRO A 237 2.28 -10.69 25.99
N LEU A 238 3.03 -11.68 26.47
CA LEU A 238 4.04 -11.51 27.51
C LEU A 238 5.20 -10.60 27.04
N GLN A 239 5.74 -10.84 25.84
CA GLN A 239 6.81 -10.01 25.28
C GLN A 239 6.36 -8.56 25.07
N LYS A 240 5.11 -8.33 24.63
CA LYS A 240 4.58 -6.97 24.50
C LYS A 240 4.52 -6.27 25.86
N LYS A 241 4.08 -6.99 26.90
CA LYS A 241 4.04 -6.47 28.27
C LYS A 241 5.45 -6.16 28.78
N GLU A 242 6.39 -7.09 28.65
CA GLU A 242 7.78 -6.93 29.09
C GLU A 242 8.47 -5.77 28.37
N ASN A 243 8.34 -5.68 27.04
CA ASN A 243 8.91 -4.58 26.27
C ASN A 243 8.33 -3.24 26.70
N LEU A 244 7.01 -3.19 26.95
CA LEU A 244 6.38 -1.96 27.40
C LEU A 244 6.76 -1.59 28.84
N GLN A 245 6.91 -2.57 29.74
CA GLN A 245 7.42 -2.36 31.09
C GLN A 245 8.85 -1.81 31.07
N LYS A 246 9.74 -2.43 30.27
CA LYS A 246 11.11 -1.97 30.05
C LYS A 246 11.10 -0.53 29.52
N TRP A 247 10.29 -0.25 28.49
CA TRP A 247 10.17 1.10 27.94
C TRP A 247 9.64 2.08 28.99
N LEU A 248 8.69 1.73 29.86
CA LEU A 248 8.12 2.68 30.83
C LEU A 248 9.01 2.97 32.05
N LEU A 249 10.07 2.18 32.29
CA LEU A 249 10.98 2.20 33.43
C LEU A 249 10.35 2.00 34.82
N ASP A 250 9.22 2.63 35.15
CA ASP A 250 8.57 2.61 36.48
C ASP A 250 7.03 2.53 36.40
N GLY A 251 6.50 1.78 35.44
CA GLY A 251 5.15 1.19 35.46
C GLY A 251 3.91 2.10 35.48
N SER A 252 4.00 3.42 35.65
CA SER A 252 2.80 4.27 35.82
C SER A 252 2.89 5.74 35.37
N LEU A 253 4.04 6.20 34.88
CA LEU A 253 4.30 7.64 34.71
C LEU A 253 3.51 8.36 33.61
N TYR A 254 2.82 7.63 32.70
CA TYR A 254 2.16 8.24 31.53
C TYR A 254 0.69 7.82 31.39
N GLY A 255 -0.02 7.69 32.52
CA GLY A 255 -1.47 7.43 32.53
C GLY A 255 -1.92 6.13 31.86
N PHE A 256 -0.97 5.24 31.56
CA PHE A 256 -1.20 3.96 30.94
C PHE A 256 -0.94 2.85 31.95
N ASP A 257 -1.97 2.09 32.27
CA ASP A 257 -1.85 0.93 33.15
C ASP A 257 -1.44 -0.30 32.34
N VAL A 258 -0.18 -0.67 32.50
CA VAL A 258 0.45 -1.81 31.85
C VAL A 258 -0.21 -3.13 32.27
N GLU A 259 -0.74 -3.22 33.48
CA GLU A 259 -1.27 -4.47 34.02
C GLU A 259 -2.68 -4.78 33.50
N SER A 260 -3.46 -3.74 33.17
CA SER A 260 -4.84 -3.91 32.67
C SER A 260 -4.99 -3.93 31.15
N HIS A 261 -3.92 -3.73 30.39
CA HIS A 261 -3.99 -3.74 28.93
C HIS A 261 -4.15 -5.16 28.34
N ALA A 262 -5.00 -5.30 27.33
CA ALA A 262 -5.25 -6.56 26.63
C ALA A 262 -4.20 -6.83 25.53
N TYR A 263 -3.07 -7.42 25.91
CA TYR A 263 -1.94 -7.69 25.00
C TYR A 263 -2.20 -8.79 23.95
N GLU A 264 -3.30 -9.54 24.09
CA GLU A 264 -3.78 -10.49 23.08
C GLU A 264 -4.20 -9.78 21.79
N SER A 265 -4.52 -8.48 21.86
CA SER A 265 -4.88 -7.68 20.71
C SER A 265 -3.68 -7.36 19.82
N GLU A 266 -3.90 -7.32 18.50
CA GLU A 266 -2.95 -6.74 17.53
C GLU A 266 -2.95 -5.20 17.58
N CYS A 267 -3.84 -4.58 18.38
CA CYS A 267 -3.92 -3.13 18.49
C CYS A 267 -2.84 -2.60 19.46
N LEU A 268 -2.12 -1.58 19.00
CA LEU A 268 -1.33 -0.68 19.86
C LEU A 268 -2.21 -0.04 20.94
N PRO A 269 -1.65 0.19 22.14
CA PRO A 269 -2.29 1.07 23.11
C PRO A 269 -2.47 2.49 22.55
N ILE A 270 -3.53 3.19 22.98
CA ILE A 270 -3.96 4.47 22.39
C ILE A 270 -2.84 5.53 22.33
N PRO A 271 -2.03 5.76 23.39
CA PRO A 271 -0.93 6.72 23.31
C PRO A 271 0.08 6.38 22.21
N PHE A 272 0.49 5.12 22.11
CA PHE A 272 1.44 4.65 21.09
C PHE A 272 0.84 4.59 19.68
N LEU A 273 -0.48 4.41 19.56
CA LEU A 273 -1.19 4.59 18.29
C LEU A 273 -1.08 6.04 17.80
N TYR A 274 -1.30 7.02 18.68
CA TYR A 274 -1.17 8.43 18.33
C TYR A 274 0.28 8.87 18.10
N GLU A 275 1.24 8.35 18.87
CA GLU A 275 2.66 8.53 18.60
C GLU A 275 3.03 7.99 17.21
N SER A 276 2.63 6.75 16.90
CA SER A 276 2.82 6.14 15.58
C SER A 276 2.26 7.01 14.47
N TYR A 277 1.08 7.60 14.70
CA TYR A 277 0.44 8.50 13.74
C TYR A 277 1.22 9.81 13.54
N ILE A 278 1.70 10.42 14.62
CA ILE A 278 2.52 11.64 14.60
C ILE A 278 3.86 11.39 13.90
N ASP A 279 4.49 10.24 14.13
CA ASP A 279 5.68 9.83 13.39
C ASP A 279 5.40 9.84 11.88
N MET A 280 4.28 9.27 11.43
CA MET A 280 3.91 9.35 10.00
C MET A 280 3.74 10.78 9.53
N MET A 281 3.09 11.64 10.32
CA MET A 281 2.92 13.05 9.97
C MET A 281 4.26 13.74 9.79
N ALA A 282 5.22 13.48 10.69
CA ALA A 282 6.57 14.02 10.61
C ALA A 282 7.31 13.53 9.36
N VAL A 283 7.25 12.23 9.06
CA VAL A 283 7.85 11.65 7.83
C VAL A 283 7.24 12.25 6.57
N GLU A 284 5.92 12.45 6.53
CA GLU A 284 5.25 13.07 5.38
C GLU A 284 5.61 14.56 5.25
N TRP A 285 5.70 15.27 6.38
CA TRP A 285 6.13 16.67 6.40
C TRP A 285 7.56 16.81 5.89
N GLU A 286 8.45 15.94 6.32
CA GLU A 286 9.85 15.85 5.91
C GLU A 286 9.97 15.56 4.41
N LYS A 287 9.40 14.44 3.95
CA LYS A 287 9.74 13.85 2.65
C LYS A 287 8.88 14.36 1.51
N LYS A 288 7.66 14.86 1.79
CA LYS A 288 6.71 15.24 0.73
C LYS A 288 6.27 16.69 0.80
N LYS A 289 6.22 17.28 1.99
CA LYS A 289 5.70 18.64 2.17
C LYS A 289 6.82 19.68 2.38
N GLY A 290 8.08 19.24 2.27
CA GLY A 290 9.26 20.11 2.22
C GLY A 290 9.54 20.86 3.52
N GLN A 291 9.09 20.35 4.67
CA GLN A 291 9.30 20.96 5.99
C GLN A 291 8.84 22.43 6.10
N ARG A 292 7.90 22.85 5.23
CA ARG A 292 7.43 24.23 5.16
C ARG A 292 6.75 24.65 6.47
N PRO A 293 7.13 25.78 7.10
CA PRO A 293 6.57 26.20 8.38
C PRO A 293 5.10 26.67 8.28
N ASP A 294 4.69 27.16 7.11
CA ASP A 294 3.37 27.71 6.78
C ASP A 294 2.33 26.65 6.38
N ILE A 295 2.68 25.35 6.46
CA ILE A 295 1.73 24.27 6.21
C ILE A 295 0.54 24.36 7.16
N SER A 296 -0.69 24.30 6.64
CA SER A 296 -1.91 24.29 7.47
C SER A 296 -1.99 23.00 8.30
N LEU A 297 -2.81 23.03 9.36
CA LEU A 297 -2.98 21.86 10.21
C LEU A 297 -3.62 20.71 9.43
N SER A 298 -4.71 20.99 8.71
CA SER A 298 -5.39 20.05 7.83
C SER A 298 -4.47 19.46 6.75
N GLU A 299 -3.64 20.29 6.10
CA GLU A 299 -2.65 19.81 5.13
C GLU A 299 -1.66 18.87 5.82
N LEU A 300 -1.18 19.20 7.02
CA LEU A 300 -0.20 18.38 7.75
C LEU A 300 -0.74 17.00 8.14
N ILE A 301 -1.94 16.94 8.73
CA ILE A 301 -2.53 15.69 9.21
C ILE A 301 -2.97 14.76 8.09
N TYR A 302 -3.39 15.29 6.94
CA TYR A 302 -3.88 14.42 5.89
C TYR A 302 -2.74 13.68 5.21
N MET A 303 -2.95 12.37 5.05
CA MET A 303 -2.00 11.43 4.48
C MET A 303 -2.74 10.45 3.57
N ASP A 304 -2.00 9.80 2.67
CA ASP A 304 -2.55 8.79 1.78
C ASP A 304 -3.11 7.59 2.57
N ASP A 305 -4.34 7.16 2.25
CA ASP A 305 -5.04 6.05 2.94
C ASP A 305 -4.19 4.78 3.06
N LYS A 306 -3.24 4.55 2.13
CA LYS A 306 -2.32 3.40 2.20
C LYS A 306 -1.49 3.36 3.48
N PHE A 307 -1.23 4.50 4.12
CA PHE A 307 -0.49 4.53 5.37
C PHE A 307 -1.33 4.11 6.56
N LEU A 308 -2.65 4.31 6.50
CA LEU A 308 -3.57 3.84 7.53
C LEU A 308 -3.77 2.32 7.46
N LEU A 309 -3.54 1.69 6.30
CA LEU A 309 -3.59 0.22 6.15
C LEU A 309 -2.59 -0.53 7.04
N ARG A 310 -1.64 0.15 7.68
CA ARG A 310 -0.73 -0.44 8.68
C ARG A 310 -1.44 -0.78 10.01
N TYR A 311 -2.59 -0.16 10.29
CA TYR A 311 -3.33 -0.31 11.53
C TYR A 311 -4.46 -1.33 11.37
N SER A 312 -4.90 -1.92 12.49
CA SER A 312 -6.13 -2.73 12.54
C SER A 312 -7.35 -1.89 12.17
N GLU A 313 -8.47 -2.52 11.80
CA GLU A 313 -9.68 -1.78 11.41
C GLU A 313 -10.20 -0.85 12.53
N ALA A 314 -10.20 -1.33 13.77
CA ALA A 314 -10.60 -0.53 14.92
C ALA A 314 -9.68 0.68 15.14
N GLN A 315 -8.36 0.49 15.01
CA GLN A 315 -7.40 1.58 15.15
C GLN A 315 -7.45 2.58 13.98
N ARG A 316 -7.66 2.09 12.75
CA ARG A 316 -7.89 2.95 11.59
C ARG A 316 -9.06 3.88 11.85
N LYS A 317 -10.16 3.37 12.40
CA LYS A 317 -11.31 4.19 12.78
C LYS A 317 -10.92 5.28 13.78
N LEU A 318 -10.20 4.95 14.85
CA LEU A 318 -9.74 5.94 15.84
C LEU A 318 -8.87 7.06 15.22
N VAL A 319 -7.95 6.68 14.32
CA VAL A 319 -7.07 7.64 13.63
C VAL A 319 -7.87 8.49 12.63
N THR A 320 -8.82 7.91 11.91
CA THR A 320 -9.72 8.64 11.01
C THR A 320 -10.60 9.61 11.78
N ASP A 321 -11.17 9.20 12.92
CA ASP A 321 -11.97 10.07 13.77
C ASP A 321 -11.13 11.24 14.33
N LEU A 322 -9.85 10.99 14.66
CA LEU A 322 -8.91 12.06 15.02
C LEU A 322 -8.68 13.04 13.86
N ILE A 323 -8.39 12.53 12.66
CA ILE A 323 -8.21 13.34 11.45
C ILE A 323 -9.44 14.22 11.23
N ASP A 324 -10.63 13.64 11.27
CA ASP A 324 -11.89 14.33 11.03
C ASP A 324 -12.15 15.44 12.05
N ARG A 325 -11.89 15.19 13.35
CA ARG A 325 -11.99 16.21 14.41
C ARG A 325 -11.04 17.38 14.18
N VAL A 326 -9.80 17.10 13.78
CA VAL A 326 -8.81 18.15 13.50
C VAL A 326 -9.20 18.93 12.24
N ILE A 327 -9.63 18.26 11.16
CA ILE A 327 -10.10 18.92 9.94
C ILE A 327 -11.31 19.80 10.24
N ALA A 328 -12.27 19.31 11.04
CA ALA A 328 -13.45 20.08 11.42
C ALA A 328 -13.12 21.38 12.20
N SER A 329 -11.95 21.44 12.85
CA SER A 329 -11.48 22.63 13.57
C SER A 329 -10.69 23.63 12.70
N ASP A 330 -10.38 23.28 11.44
CA ASP A 330 -9.55 24.10 10.57
C ASP A 330 -10.40 25.04 9.70
N ASP A 331 -10.45 26.32 10.08
CA ASP A 331 -11.21 27.37 9.39
C ASP A 331 -10.77 27.61 7.94
N THR A 332 -9.58 27.14 7.53
CA THR A 332 -9.10 27.33 6.14
C THR A 332 -10.00 26.65 5.11
N LEU A 333 -10.80 25.66 5.52
CA LEU A 333 -11.78 24.96 4.70
C LEU A 333 -12.92 25.85 4.19
N LEU A 334 -13.26 26.91 4.93
CA LEU A 334 -14.33 27.84 4.56
C LEU A 334 -14.03 28.57 3.24
N ASN A 335 -12.77 28.58 2.80
CA ASN A 335 -12.32 29.24 1.59
C ASN A 335 -12.22 28.30 0.37
N VAL A 336 -12.50 27.01 0.52
CA VAL A 336 -12.43 26.05 -0.60
C VAL A 336 -13.57 26.32 -1.58
N LYS A 337 -13.21 26.68 -2.81
CA LYS A 337 -14.20 26.88 -3.89
C LYS A 337 -14.70 25.53 -4.38
N LEU A 338 -16.00 25.30 -4.20
CA LEU A 338 -16.70 24.11 -4.66
C LEU A 338 -17.43 24.38 -5.98
N THR A 339 -17.43 23.39 -6.86
CA THR A 339 -18.27 23.39 -8.07
C THR A 339 -19.71 22.99 -7.72
N ASN A 340 -20.66 23.28 -8.61
CA ASN A 340 -22.06 22.86 -8.41
C ASN A 340 -22.19 21.34 -8.21
N ASN A 341 -21.41 20.55 -8.96
CA ASN A 341 -21.40 19.09 -8.84
C ASN A 341 -20.92 18.62 -7.45
N GLU A 342 -19.93 19.32 -6.89
CA GLU A 342 -19.41 19.05 -5.55
C GLU A 342 -20.41 19.45 -4.47
N ILE A 343 -21.11 20.56 -4.64
CA ILE A 343 -22.18 21.00 -3.74
C ILE A 343 -23.32 19.97 -3.73
N ILE A 344 -23.76 19.49 -4.91
CA ILE A 344 -24.77 18.43 -5.02
C ILE A 344 -24.29 17.17 -4.31
N LEU A 345 -23.05 16.72 -4.56
CA LEU A 345 -22.49 15.55 -3.89
C LEU A 345 -22.48 15.72 -2.36
N LEU A 346 -21.99 16.86 -1.86
CA LEU A 346 -21.89 17.13 -0.42
C LEU A 346 -23.25 17.28 0.26
N SER A 347 -24.30 17.66 -0.48
CA SER A 347 -25.67 17.67 0.04
C SER A 347 -26.17 16.27 0.41
N THR A 348 -25.59 15.22 -0.16
CA THR A 348 -25.98 13.82 0.09
C THR A 348 -25.37 13.22 1.36
N VAL A 349 -24.51 13.98 2.04
CA VAL A 349 -23.85 13.53 3.28
C VAL A 349 -24.25 14.37 4.48
N ASN A 350 -24.22 13.73 5.65
CA ASN A 350 -24.45 14.38 6.93
C ASN A 350 -23.46 15.52 7.14
N GLU A 351 -23.93 16.60 7.79
CA GLU A 351 -23.18 17.83 7.99
C GLU A 351 -21.83 17.61 8.68
N GLU A 352 -21.80 16.76 9.71
CA GLU A 352 -20.58 16.39 10.46
C GLU A 352 -19.48 15.79 9.56
N LYS A 353 -19.85 15.17 8.44
CA LYS A 353 -18.91 14.54 7.51
C LYS A 353 -18.60 15.41 6.28
N ARG A 354 -19.23 16.59 6.13
CA ARG A 354 -19.02 17.48 4.97
C ARG A 354 -17.62 18.09 4.97
N ASN A 355 -17.14 18.59 6.11
CA ASN A 355 -15.83 19.23 6.20
C ASN A 355 -14.67 18.25 5.88
N PRO A 356 -14.63 17.03 6.44
CA PRO A 356 -13.68 15.99 6.02
C PRO A 356 -13.67 15.73 4.51
N LEU A 357 -14.84 15.71 3.87
CA LEU A 357 -14.94 15.50 2.43
C LEU A 357 -14.46 16.68 1.60
N ILE A 358 -14.80 17.91 1.99
CA ILE A 358 -14.32 19.12 1.33
C ILE A 358 -12.79 19.13 1.34
N PHE A 359 -12.20 18.79 2.49
CA PHE A 359 -10.76 18.67 2.59
C PHE A 359 -10.20 17.55 1.70
N LYS A 360 -10.77 16.34 1.77
CA LYS A 360 -10.34 15.20 0.94
C LYS A 360 -10.39 15.54 -0.55
N LEU A 361 -11.41 16.27 -0.97
CA LEU A 361 -11.57 16.77 -2.33
C LEU A 361 -10.46 17.77 -2.70
N ASP A 362 -10.25 18.81 -1.90
CA ASP A 362 -9.18 19.79 -2.13
C ASP A 362 -7.78 19.13 -2.18
N PHE A 363 -7.51 18.21 -1.27
CA PHE A 363 -6.27 17.44 -1.25
C PHE A 363 -6.08 16.63 -2.53
N LEU A 364 -7.10 15.89 -2.96
CA LEU A 364 -7.03 15.08 -4.19
C LEU A 364 -6.86 15.96 -5.43
N LYS A 365 -7.49 17.15 -5.48
CA LYS A 365 -7.27 18.15 -6.54
C LYS A 365 -5.81 18.56 -6.59
N LYS A 366 -5.25 19.03 -5.47
CA LYS A 366 -3.84 19.45 -5.37
C LYS A 366 -2.86 18.34 -5.75
N LYS A 367 -3.10 17.11 -5.27
CA LYS A 367 -2.28 15.93 -5.60
C LYS A 367 -2.30 15.62 -7.09
N GLU A 368 -3.47 15.68 -7.71
CA GLU A 368 -3.61 15.38 -9.14
C GLU A 368 -3.02 16.50 -10.00
N ILE A 369 -3.18 17.78 -9.62
CA ILE A 369 -2.50 18.92 -10.28
C ILE A 369 -0.99 18.71 -10.25
N ALA A 370 -0.40 18.42 -9.08
CA ALA A 370 1.03 18.17 -8.96
C ALA A 370 1.51 16.96 -9.82
N ARG A 371 0.66 15.93 -9.98
CA ARG A 371 0.94 14.80 -10.86
C ARG A 371 0.93 15.23 -12.33
N GLN A 372 -0.07 15.99 -12.75
CA GLN A 372 -0.19 16.49 -14.12
C GLN A 372 0.95 17.46 -14.46
N GLU A 373 1.34 18.36 -13.55
CA GLU A 373 2.51 19.23 -13.70
C GLU A 373 3.80 18.43 -13.93
N LYS A 374 3.99 17.34 -13.18
CA LYS A 374 5.15 16.47 -13.36
C LYS A 374 5.12 15.76 -14.72
N LEU A 375 3.95 15.32 -15.17
CA LEU A 375 3.78 14.72 -16.50
C LEU A 375 4.01 15.75 -17.61
N LEU A 376 3.52 16.98 -17.44
CA LEU A 376 3.72 18.08 -18.39
C LEU A 376 5.20 18.40 -18.54
N LYS A 377 5.93 18.55 -17.42
CA LYS A 377 7.39 18.76 -17.44
C LYS A 377 8.14 17.65 -18.16
N ALA A 378 7.65 16.41 -18.06
CA ALA A 378 8.22 15.27 -18.80
C ALA A 378 7.79 15.23 -20.28
N SER A 379 6.62 15.79 -20.63
CA SER A 379 6.12 15.82 -22.02
C SER A 379 6.53 17.06 -22.82
N GLU A 380 6.92 18.16 -22.15
CA GLU A 380 7.55 19.31 -22.81
C GLU A 380 8.81 18.90 -23.58
N GLU A 381 9.47 17.82 -23.15
CA GLU A 381 10.56 17.15 -23.88
C GLU A 381 10.10 16.49 -25.20
N VAL A 382 8.79 16.28 -25.40
CA VAL A 382 8.18 15.51 -26.49
C VAL A 382 7.27 16.38 -27.40
N GLY A 383 7.10 17.67 -27.10
CA GLY A 383 6.46 18.65 -27.99
C GLY A 383 4.92 18.63 -28.03
N SER A 384 4.24 18.02 -27.06
CA SER A 384 2.78 18.12 -26.91
C SER A 384 2.41 19.23 -25.92
N VAL A 385 1.64 20.22 -26.36
CA VAL A 385 1.25 21.38 -25.53
C VAL A 385 -0.26 21.32 -25.23
N SER A 386 -0.63 20.73 -24.09
CA SER A 386 -1.92 21.05 -23.45
C SER A 386 -1.75 22.33 -22.62
N SER A 387 -2.77 23.19 -22.54
CA SER A 387 -2.69 24.38 -21.67
C SER A 387 -2.64 23.96 -20.18
N PHE A 388 -2.07 24.82 -19.33
CA PHE A 388 -2.03 24.56 -17.89
C PHE A 388 -3.44 24.57 -17.27
N GLU A 389 -4.32 25.40 -17.82
CA GLU A 389 -5.73 25.48 -17.45
C GLU A 389 -6.46 24.14 -17.71
N ASP A 390 -6.24 23.50 -18.87
CA ASP A 390 -6.84 22.20 -19.19
C ASP A 390 -6.39 21.11 -18.21
N LEU A 391 -5.14 21.18 -17.74
CA LEU A 391 -4.61 20.23 -16.76
C LEU A 391 -5.26 20.43 -15.39
N ILE A 392 -5.46 21.68 -14.95
CA ILE A 392 -6.16 21.99 -13.69
C ILE A 392 -7.61 21.50 -13.75
N GLU A 393 -8.30 21.75 -14.87
CA GLU A 393 -9.69 21.30 -15.05
C GLU A 393 -9.77 19.77 -15.01
N LYS A 394 -8.90 19.09 -15.78
CA LYS A 394 -8.83 17.62 -15.77
C LYS A 394 -8.49 17.07 -14.39
N ALA A 395 -7.53 17.66 -13.69
CA ALA A 395 -7.17 17.23 -12.34
C ALA A 395 -8.33 17.41 -11.36
N SER A 396 -9.04 18.53 -11.46
CA SER A 396 -10.23 18.81 -10.65
C SER A 396 -11.34 17.81 -10.91
N TYR A 397 -11.56 17.45 -12.17
CA TYR A 397 -12.54 16.45 -12.57
C TYR A 397 -12.20 15.04 -12.04
N LEU A 398 -10.94 14.61 -12.17
CA LEU A 398 -10.50 13.29 -11.69
C LEU A 398 -10.58 13.19 -10.15
N ALA A 399 -10.22 14.26 -9.45
CA ALA A 399 -10.37 14.35 -8.00
C ALA A 399 -11.85 14.23 -7.58
N PHE A 400 -12.75 14.94 -8.26
CA PHE A 400 -14.19 14.83 -8.06
C PHE A 400 -14.69 13.39 -8.28
N CYS A 401 -14.27 12.73 -9.36
CA CYS A 401 -14.66 11.34 -9.64
C CYS A 401 -14.24 10.38 -8.51
N ASN A 402 -13.02 10.55 -7.98
CA ASN A 402 -12.51 9.72 -6.90
C ASN A 402 -13.29 9.95 -5.58
N VAL A 403 -13.59 11.22 -5.24
CA VAL A 403 -14.41 11.54 -4.06
C VAL A 403 -15.83 11.04 -4.21
N LEU A 404 -16.45 11.18 -5.38
CA LEU A 404 -17.79 10.65 -5.64
C LEU A 404 -17.83 9.15 -5.38
N ALA A 405 -16.87 8.40 -5.91
CA ALA A 405 -16.80 6.96 -5.68
C ALA A 405 -16.65 6.61 -4.19
N PHE A 406 -15.83 7.34 -3.45
CA PHE A 406 -15.69 7.18 -1.99
C PHE A 406 -17.00 7.46 -1.26
N VAL A 407 -17.66 8.59 -1.54
CA VAL A 407 -18.94 8.96 -0.91
C VAL A 407 -20.00 7.89 -1.15
N VAL A 408 -20.14 7.45 -2.41
CA VAL A 408 -21.14 6.44 -2.79
C VAL A 408 -20.87 5.09 -2.12
N MET A 409 -19.61 4.67 -2.05
CA MET A 409 -19.25 3.33 -1.57
C MET A 409 -19.15 3.22 -0.05
N ASP A 410 -18.69 4.27 0.63
CA ASP A 410 -18.30 4.22 2.04
C ASP A 410 -19.17 5.08 2.95
N MET A 411 -19.89 6.08 2.42
CA MET A 411 -20.65 7.02 3.24
C MET A 411 -22.16 6.91 3.10
N TRP A 412 -22.64 6.62 1.89
CA TRP A 412 -24.07 6.36 1.69
C TRP A 412 -24.48 5.09 2.42
N ASP A 413 -25.51 5.21 3.23
CA ASP A 413 -26.15 4.05 3.83
C ASP A 413 -26.74 3.13 2.74
N SER A 414 -26.98 1.88 3.11
CA SER A 414 -27.41 0.87 2.14
C SER A 414 -28.81 1.13 1.55
N ALA A 415 -29.70 1.84 2.26
CA ALA A 415 -31.03 2.15 1.76
C ALA A 415 -30.98 3.27 0.72
N TYR A 416 -30.25 4.34 1.02
CA TYR A 416 -30.00 5.44 0.09
C TYR A 416 -29.33 4.95 -1.20
N ARG A 417 -28.25 4.17 -1.05
CA ARG A 417 -27.51 3.58 -2.18
C ARG A 417 -28.42 2.74 -3.09
N LYS A 418 -29.26 1.88 -2.51
CA LYS A 418 -30.21 1.06 -3.25
C LYS A 418 -31.28 1.91 -3.95
N SER A 419 -31.71 3.02 -3.35
CA SER A 419 -32.65 3.95 -3.98
C SER A 419 -32.05 4.56 -5.25
N VAL A 420 -30.82 5.09 -5.15
CA VAL A 420 -30.10 5.68 -6.29
C VAL A 420 -29.79 4.63 -7.36
N GLU A 421 -29.35 3.44 -6.97
CA GLU A 421 -29.13 2.31 -7.89
C GLU A 421 -30.38 1.99 -8.71
N ASN A 422 -31.57 1.90 -8.07
CA ASN A 422 -32.81 1.64 -8.79
C ASN A 422 -33.12 2.73 -9.83
N LEU A 423 -32.83 4.00 -9.53
CA LEU A 423 -33.04 5.10 -10.46
C LEU A 423 -32.06 5.03 -11.63
N VAL A 424 -30.78 4.75 -11.36
CA VAL A 424 -29.74 4.55 -12.38
C VAL A 424 -30.10 3.37 -13.29
N LEU A 425 -30.56 2.25 -12.74
CA LEU A 425 -30.98 1.09 -13.53
C LEU A 425 -32.24 1.37 -14.37
N LYS A 426 -33.22 2.12 -13.85
CA LYS A 426 -34.37 2.58 -14.64
C LYS A 426 -33.92 3.45 -15.82
N ARG A 427 -32.96 4.35 -15.60
CA ARG A 427 -32.40 5.19 -16.67
C ARG A 427 -31.64 4.34 -17.69
N ALA A 428 -30.89 3.34 -17.25
CA ALA A 428 -30.19 2.40 -18.12
C ALA A 428 -31.14 1.58 -19.01
N ILE A 429 -32.31 1.18 -18.50
CA ILE A 429 -33.35 0.53 -19.31
C ILE A 429 -33.92 1.50 -20.33
N LYS A 430 -34.27 2.71 -19.90
CA LYS A 430 -34.81 3.76 -20.77
C LYS A 430 -33.86 4.09 -21.93
N GLU A 431 -32.55 4.05 -21.69
CA GLU A 431 -31.51 4.26 -22.70
C GLU A 431 -31.01 2.95 -23.35
N GLU A 432 -31.71 1.84 -23.16
CA GLU A 432 -31.45 0.54 -23.79
C GLU A 432 -30.06 -0.06 -23.53
N PHE A 433 -29.42 0.28 -22.41
CA PHE A 433 -28.15 -0.34 -22.01
C PHE A 433 -28.35 -1.75 -21.43
N ILE A 434 -29.50 -1.99 -20.79
CA ILE A 434 -29.92 -3.27 -20.23
C ILE A 434 -31.42 -3.48 -20.47
N GLU A 435 -31.86 -4.73 -20.47
CA GLU A 435 -33.29 -5.08 -20.53
C GLU A 435 -33.88 -5.21 -19.12
N GLU A 436 -35.16 -4.90 -18.96
CA GLU A 436 -35.86 -5.00 -17.67
C GLU A 436 -35.79 -6.41 -17.05
N LYS A 437 -35.84 -7.45 -17.89
CA LYS A 437 -35.71 -8.84 -17.46
C LYS A 437 -34.38 -9.15 -16.75
N HIS A 438 -33.34 -8.34 -16.99
CA HIS A 438 -32.01 -8.50 -16.40
C HIS A 438 -31.89 -7.92 -14.98
N ILE A 439 -32.78 -7.01 -14.55
CA ILE A 439 -32.67 -6.37 -13.22
C ILE A 439 -32.56 -7.41 -12.09
N LYS A 440 -33.36 -8.48 -12.15
CA LYS A 440 -33.35 -9.55 -11.14
C LYS A 440 -31.99 -10.25 -11.00
N TRP A 441 -31.16 -10.20 -12.04
CA TRP A 441 -29.83 -10.82 -12.08
C TRP A 441 -28.71 -9.86 -11.65
N ILE A 442 -28.99 -8.58 -11.43
CA ILE A 442 -27.99 -7.60 -10.98
C ILE A 442 -27.81 -7.68 -9.45
N PHE A 443 -28.90 -7.84 -8.71
CA PHE A 443 -28.92 -7.74 -7.23
C PHE A 443 -28.46 -8.99 -6.45
N PHE A 444 -27.72 -9.93 -7.05
CA PHE A 444 -27.33 -11.16 -6.33
C PHE A 444 -26.09 -10.98 -5.45
N ALA A 445 -25.10 -10.21 -5.90
CA ALA A 445 -23.81 -10.08 -5.21
C ALA A 445 -23.92 -9.40 -3.84
N GLU A 446 -24.87 -8.48 -3.66
CA GLU A 446 -25.03 -7.74 -2.40
C GLU A 446 -25.72 -8.54 -1.28
N LYS A 447 -26.48 -9.58 -1.63
CA LYS A 447 -27.23 -10.40 -0.65
C LYS A 447 -26.33 -11.29 0.20
N ALA A 448 -25.14 -11.66 -0.28
CA ALA A 448 -24.26 -12.60 0.40
C ALA A 448 -23.60 -12.05 1.69
N LYS A 449 -23.59 -10.73 1.90
CA LYS A 449 -22.84 -10.10 3.01
C LYS A 449 -23.65 -9.64 4.23
N LYS A 450 -24.99 -9.69 4.21
CA LYS A 450 -25.80 -9.12 5.31
C LYS A 450 -26.24 -10.16 6.34
N LYS A 451 -25.67 -10.06 7.55
CA LYS A 451 -26.17 -10.71 8.79
C LYS A 451 -26.48 -9.74 9.94
N VAL A 452 -26.42 -8.42 9.71
CA VAL A 452 -26.67 -7.43 10.77
C VAL A 452 -27.78 -6.49 10.31
N ASP A 453 -28.92 -6.60 10.97
CA ASP A 453 -30.08 -5.71 10.82
C ASP A 453 -29.74 -4.36 11.47
N GLU A 454 -29.00 -3.49 10.75
CA GLU A 454 -28.90 -2.10 11.17
C GLU A 454 -30.25 -1.40 10.95
N PRO A 455 -30.80 -0.72 11.98
CA PRO A 455 -32.06 0.01 11.84
C PRO A 455 -31.88 1.13 10.81
N SER A 456 -32.56 0.97 9.67
CA SER A 456 -32.54 1.90 8.55
C SER A 456 -33.25 3.20 8.91
N SER A 457 -32.53 4.20 9.41
CA SER A 457 -33.01 5.59 9.49
C SER A 457 -32.92 6.25 8.12
N CYS A 458 -33.71 5.80 7.15
CA CYS A 458 -33.64 6.36 5.80
C CYS A 458 -34.30 7.74 5.78
N ALA A 459 -33.50 8.79 5.58
CA ALA A 459 -34.02 10.04 5.05
C ALA A 459 -34.59 9.74 3.65
N VAL A 460 -35.86 10.05 3.43
CA VAL A 460 -36.50 9.89 2.12
C VAL A 460 -35.87 10.92 1.18
N LEU A 461 -35.27 10.46 0.09
CA LEU A 461 -34.84 11.32 -1.01
C LEU A 461 -36.05 12.09 -1.53
N ASP A 462 -36.01 13.43 -1.46
CA ASP A 462 -36.98 14.23 -2.21
C ASP A 462 -36.74 14.00 -3.71
N SER A 463 -37.83 13.86 -4.46
CA SER A 463 -37.87 13.65 -5.90
C SER A 463 -36.95 14.57 -6.71
N THR A 464 -36.87 15.85 -6.35
CA THR A 464 -35.99 16.83 -7.02
C THR A 464 -34.51 16.48 -6.80
N SER A 465 -34.12 16.13 -5.58
CA SER A 465 -32.73 15.76 -5.25
C SER A 465 -32.31 14.46 -5.94
N ALA A 466 -33.24 13.52 -6.11
CA ALA A 466 -32.97 12.23 -6.74
C ALA A 466 -32.55 12.37 -8.21
N GLU A 467 -33.19 13.24 -9.00
CA GLU A 467 -32.81 13.43 -10.41
C GLU A 467 -31.44 14.12 -10.53
N ASP A 468 -31.15 15.11 -9.69
CA ASP A 468 -29.84 15.78 -9.69
C ASP A 468 -28.70 14.81 -9.39
N ILE A 469 -28.91 13.88 -8.44
CA ILE A 469 -27.93 12.83 -8.11
C ILE A 469 -27.77 11.83 -9.26
N VAL A 470 -28.87 11.41 -9.88
CA VAL A 470 -28.82 10.51 -11.04
C VAL A 470 -28.08 11.18 -12.19
N GLU A 471 -28.34 12.46 -12.46
CA GLU A 471 -27.63 13.21 -13.50
C GLU A 471 -26.14 13.38 -13.18
N LEU A 472 -25.81 13.65 -11.91
CA LEU A 472 -24.43 13.72 -11.42
C LEU A 472 -23.69 12.40 -11.71
N ILE A 473 -24.29 11.26 -11.40
CA ILE A 473 -23.66 9.95 -11.61
C ILE A 473 -23.64 9.55 -13.09
N TRP A 474 -24.78 9.72 -13.76
CA TRP A 474 -24.98 9.22 -15.12
C TRP A 474 -24.17 10.01 -16.13
N ALA A 475 -24.24 11.35 -16.07
CA ALA A 475 -23.62 12.24 -17.04
C ALA A 475 -22.28 12.79 -16.56
N LYS A 476 -22.18 13.32 -15.33
CA LYS A 476 -20.95 13.99 -14.88
C LYS A 476 -19.86 13.00 -14.50
N TYR A 477 -20.20 11.98 -13.72
CA TYR A 477 -19.30 10.87 -13.43
C TYR A 477 -19.16 9.87 -14.60
N ASN A 478 -19.98 10.06 -15.65
CA ASN A 478 -19.92 9.32 -16.91
C ASN A 478 -20.13 7.80 -16.76
N MET A 479 -21.05 7.42 -15.86
CA MET A 479 -21.50 6.03 -15.75
C MET A 479 -22.18 5.54 -17.04
N ARG A 480 -22.72 6.47 -17.86
CA ARG A 480 -23.24 6.18 -19.20
C ARG A 480 -22.21 5.53 -20.12
N GLU A 481 -20.97 6.02 -20.13
CA GLU A 481 -19.88 5.42 -20.91
C GLU A 481 -19.52 4.02 -20.40
N HIS A 482 -19.47 3.82 -19.08
CA HIS A 482 -19.29 2.47 -18.51
C HIS A 482 -20.38 1.50 -18.99
N PHE A 483 -21.64 1.91 -18.95
CA PHE A 483 -22.76 1.07 -19.41
C PHE A 483 -22.71 0.80 -20.91
N SER A 484 -22.24 1.77 -21.71
CA SER A 484 -21.98 1.61 -23.15
C SER A 484 -20.89 0.56 -23.40
N GLN A 485 -19.77 0.64 -22.69
CA GLN A 485 -18.69 -0.35 -22.78
C GLN A 485 -19.16 -1.75 -22.36
N MET A 486 -19.95 -1.85 -21.29
CA MET A 486 -20.54 -3.12 -20.86
C MET A 486 -21.49 -3.72 -21.90
N LYS A 487 -22.33 -2.89 -22.55
CA LYS A 487 -23.20 -3.33 -23.65
C LYS A 487 -22.39 -3.85 -24.84
N SER A 488 -21.33 -3.14 -25.24
CA SER A 488 -20.40 -3.59 -26.29
C SER A 488 -19.76 -4.92 -25.93
N HIS A 489 -19.20 -5.02 -24.72
CA HIS A 489 -18.53 -6.22 -24.26
C HIS A 489 -19.48 -7.44 -24.29
N ARG A 490 -20.66 -7.33 -23.66
CA ARG A 490 -21.66 -8.42 -23.65
C ARG A 490 -22.16 -8.79 -25.04
N TYR A 491 -22.22 -7.84 -25.98
CA TYR A 491 -22.50 -8.15 -27.38
C TYR A 491 -21.43 -9.08 -27.99
N TRP A 492 -20.14 -8.80 -27.79
CA TRP A 492 -19.05 -9.64 -28.31
C TRP A 492 -18.98 -11.01 -27.63
N ILE A 493 -19.33 -11.09 -26.35
CA ILE A 493 -19.49 -12.34 -25.62
C ILE A 493 -20.59 -13.20 -26.26
N ALA A 494 -21.77 -12.62 -26.51
CA ALA A 494 -22.86 -13.32 -27.18
C ALA A 494 -22.49 -13.75 -28.61
N GLN A 495 -21.82 -12.89 -29.39
CA GLN A 495 -21.35 -13.25 -30.74
C GLN A 495 -20.34 -14.40 -30.70
N SER A 496 -19.44 -14.41 -29.72
CA SER A 496 -18.46 -15.48 -29.54
C SER A 496 -19.14 -16.80 -29.23
N TYR A 497 -20.13 -16.78 -28.33
CA TYR A 497 -20.96 -17.93 -28.04
C TYR A 497 -21.68 -18.44 -29.29
N PHE A 498 -22.42 -17.61 -30.02
CA PHE A 498 -23.19 -18.08 -31.18
C PHE A 498 -22.32 -18.74 -32.26
N ARG A 499 -21.08 -18.26 -32.44
CA ARG A 499 -20.13 -18.89 -33.37
C ARG A 499 -19.61 -20.24 -32.91
N LEU A 500 -19.52 -20.43 -31.60
CA LEU A 500 -18.95 -21.62 -30.97
C LEU A 500 -20.00 -22.55 -30.39
N ALA A 501 -21.29 -22.19 -30.44
CA ALA A 501 -22.39 -22.89 -29.78
C ALA A 501 -22.46 -24.38 -30.15
N LYS A 502 -22.18 -24.73 -31.41
CA LYS A 502 -22.14 -26.14 -31.87
C LYS A 502 -21.07 -26.99 -31.15
N HIS A 503 -20.04 -26.35 -30.59
CA HIS A 503 -18.97 -27.00 -29.83
C HIS A 503 -19.20 -26.91 -28.32
N LEU A 504 -20.24 -26.24 -27.85
CA LEU A 504 -20.51 -25.93 -26.44
C LEU A 504 -21.91 -26.38 -26.01
N PRO A 505 -22.30 -27.66 -26.21
CA PRO A 505 -23.65 -28.12 -25.86
C PRO A 505 -23.95 -28.04 -24.36
N GLU A 506 -22.93 -28.01 -23.51
CA GLU A 506 -23.06 -27.89 -22.05
C GLU A 506 -23.28 -26.45 -21.58
N LEU A 507 -23.08 -25.44 -22.44
CA LEU A 507 -23.16 -24.03 -22.08
C LEU A 507 -24.51 -23.43 -22.55
N PRO A 508 -25.49 -23.21 -21.65
CA PRO A 508 -26.77 -22.63 -22.01
C PRO A 508 -26.63 -21.14 -22.36
N ILE A 509 -27.40 -20.69 -23.35
CA ILE A 509 -27.41 -19.30 -23.80
C ILE A 509 -27.77 -18.33 -22.68
N GLU A 510 -28.62 -18.73 -21.74
CA GLU A 510 -29.04 -17.86 -20.65
C GLU A 510 -27.91 -17.56 -19.66
N LEU A 511 -26.88 -18.42 -19.56
CA LEU A 511 -25.67 -18.12 -18.79
C LEU A 511 -24.85 -17.03 -19.49
N ILE A 512 -24.80 -17.07 -20.83
CA ILE A 512 -24.18 -16.03 -21.66
C ILE A 512 -24.94 -14.71 -21.60
N GLU A 513 -26.28 -14.75 -21.62
CA GLU A 513 -27.10 -13.55 -21.40
C GLU A 513 -26.83 -12.94 -20.03
N ARG A 514 -26.53 -13.76 -19.03
CA ARG A 514 -26.22 -13.28 -17.68
C ARG A 514 -24.81 -12.73 -17.52
N HIS A 515 -23.89 -13.12 -18.39
CA HIS A 515 -22.48 -12.78 -18.29
C HIS A 515 -22.27 -11.30 -17.95
N ASP A 516 -21.46 -11.07 -16.91
CA ASP A 516 -21.03 -9.75 -16.46
C ASP A 516 -22.14 -8.78 -16.01
N LEU A 517 -23.38 -9.24 -15.81
CA LEU A 517 -24.46 -8.36 -15.36
C LEU A 517 -24.21 -7.74 -13.98
N SER A 518 -23.40 -8.37 -13.13
CA SER A 518 -23.03 -7.78 -11.84
C SER A 518 -22.26 -6.46 -11.98
N LYS A 519 -21.62 -6.18 -13.12
CA LYS A 519 -20.94 -4.89 -13.39
C LYS A 519 -21.91 -3.72 -13.59
N PHE A 520 -23.21 -3.98 -13.70
CA PHE A 520 -24.27 -2.98 -13.64
C PHE A 520 -24.77 -2.72 -12.21
N ALA A 521 -24.45 -3.61 -11.26
CA ALA A 521 -24.75 -3.38 -9.85
C ALA A 521 -23.95 -2.18 -9.39
N PHE A 522 -24.58 -1.30 -8.62
CA PHE A 522 -24.05 0.03 -8.37
C PHE A 522 -22.69 0.00 -7.65
N SER A 523 -22.52 -0.93 -6.71
CA SER A 523 -21.26 -1.16 -6.01
C SER A 523 -20.10 -1.58 -6.94
N GLN A 524 -20.38 -2.26 -8.04
CA GLN A 524 -19.38 -2.59 -9.06
C GLN A 524 -19.25 -1.48 -10.09
N ALA A 525 -20.36 -0.97 -10.62
CA ALA A 525 -20.41 0.03 -11.67
C ALA A 525 -19.60 1.28 -11.32
N VAL A 526 -19.68 1.75 -10.07
CA VAL A 526 -18.87 2.89 -9.59
C VAL A 526 -17.38 2.58 -9.70
N GLY A 527 -16.92 1.47 -9.12
CA GLY A 527 -15.51 1.11 -9.17
C GLY A 527 -14.99 0.85 -10.59
N TYR A 528 -15.77 0.16 -11.44
CA TYR A 528 -15.42 -0.07 -12.84
C TYR A 528 -15.40 1.22 -13.66
N THR A 529 -16.32 2.17 -13.40
CA THR A 529 -16.30 3.49 -14.05
C THR A 529 -15.01 4.24 -13.72
N LEU A 530 -14.55 4.25 -12.46
CA LEU A 530 -13.24 4.83 -12.11
C LEU A 530 -12.12 4.25 -12.97
N LYS A 531 -12.07 2.93 -13.14
CA LYS A 531 -10.94 2.30 -13.82
C LYS A 531 -11.03 2.37 -15.33
N TRP A 532 -12.20 2.12 -15.92
CA TRP A 532 -12.36 1.95 -17.36
C TRP A 532 -12.68 3.25 -18.08
N VAL A 533 -13.36 4.18 -17.42
CA VAL A 533 -13.71 5.48 -18.00
C VAL A 533 -12.66 6.53 -17.62
N HIS A 534 -12.21 6.54 -16.36
CA HIS A 534 -11.32 7.61 -15.83
C HIS A 534 -9.85 7.21 -15.66
N ASP A 535 -9.52 5.92 -15.87
CA ASP A 535 -8.19 5.33 -15.60
C ASP A 535 -7.65 5.58 -14.16
N ILE A 536 -8.54 5.65 -13.19
CA ILE A 536 -8.20 5.83 -11.77
C ILE A 536 -8.12 4.47 -11.07
N ASN A 537 -6.95 4.13 -10.55
CA ASN A 537 -6.74 2.91 -9.74
C ASN A 537 -6.93 3.17 -8.24
N ALA A 538 -8.18 3.45 -7.84
CA ALA A 538 -8.55 3.71 -6.45
C ALA A 538 -8.97 2.44 -5.68
N LEU A 539 -9.15 2.57 -4.35
CA LEU A 539 -9.65 1.47 -3.51
C LEU A 539 -11.05 1.01 -3.92
N ALA A 540 -11.94 1.94 -4.30
CA ALA A 540 -13.28 1.63 -4.79
C ALA A 540 -13.24 0.70 -6.02
N TRP A 541 -12.30 0.93 -6.95
CA TRP A 541 -12.07 0.01 -8.08
C TRP A 541 -11.64 -1.37 -7.60
N LYS A 542 -10.66 -1.46 -6.70
CA LYS A 542 -10.16 -2.75 -6.19
C LYS A 542 -11.28 -3.53 -5.51
N ASN A 543 -12.08 -2.87 -4.67
CA ASN A 543 -13.22 -3.48 -4.00
C ASN A 543 -14.28 -3.98 -5.00
N ALA A 544 -14.59 -3.20 -6.05
CA ALA A 544 -15.51 -3.60 -7.12
C ALA A 544 -14.97 -4.79 -7.93
N CYS A 545 -13.68 -4.76 -8.27
CA CYS A 545 -13.01 -5.84 -8.99
C CYS A 545 -12.99 -7.12 -8.17
N ASP A 546 -12.59 -7.05 -6.89
CA ASP A 546 -12.59 -8.19 -5.98
C ASP A 546 -14.01 -8.73 -5.77
N LEU A 547 -15.01 -7.86 -5.60
CA LEU A 547 -16.40 -8.30 -5.50
C LEU A 547 -16.84 -9.08 -6.74
N HIS A 548 -16.52 -8.57 -7.93
CA HIS A 548 -16.84 -9.21 -9.20
C HIS A 548 -16.13 -10.56 -9.37
N LEU A 549 -14.81 -10.59 -9.21
CA LEU A 549 -13.98 -11.79 -9.38
C LEU A 549 -14.34 -12.92 -8.39
N ASN A 550 -14.89 -12.57 -7.22
CA ASN A 550 -15.29 -13.55 -6.21
C ASN A 550 -16.79 -13.91 -6.26
N ALA A 551 -17.62 -13.18 -7.01
CA ALA A 551 -19.07 -13.42 -7.08
C ALA A 551 -19.51 -14.08 -8.39
N GLU A 552 -18.71 -14.00 -9.44
CA GLU A 552 -19.04 -14.57 -10.76
C GLU A 552 -18.31 -15.91 -10.96
N PRO A 553 -19.03 -17.01 -11.17
CA PRO A 553 -18.45 -18.35 -11.20
C PRO A 553 -17.55 -18.62 -12.41
N HIS A 554 -17.58 -17.80 -13.47
CA HIS A 554 -16.65 -17.92 -14.60
C HIS A 554 -15.25 -17.34 -14.32
N HIS A 555 -15.03 -16.72 -13.15
CA HIS A 555 -13.69 -16.27 -12.72
C HIS A 555 -13.00 -17.34 -11.88
N PRO A 556 -11.76 -17.76 -12.21
CA PRO A 556 -10.98 -18.72 -11.41
C PRO A 556 -10.81 -18.30 -9.94
N GLN A 557 -10.83 -16.99 -9.66
CA GLN A 557 -10.68 -16.43 -8.32
C GLN A 557 -11.79 -16.87 -7.34
N MET A 558 -13.00 -17.17 -7.82
CA MET A 558 -14.09 -17.71 -7.03
C MET A 558 -13.83 -19.18 -6.63
N TRP A 559 -13.04 -19.92 -7.41
CA TRP A 559 -12.71 -21.33 -7.16
C TRP A 559 -11.44 -21.54 -6.33
N ALA A 560 -10.64 -20.50 -6.13
CA ALA A 560 -9.37 -20.58 -5.40
C ALA A 560 -9.52 -21.11 -3.96
N ARG A 561 -8.48 -21.77 -3.43
CA ARG A 561 -8.40 -22.31 -2.05
C ARG A 561 -8.73 -21.34 -0.92
N ARG A 562 -8.72 -20.02 -1.18
CA ARG A 562 -9.08 -19.01 -0.18
C ARG A 562 -10.57 -19.01 0.18
N HIS A 563 -11.42 -19.62 -0.65
CA HIS A 563 -12.86 -19.75 -0.42
C HIS A 563 -13.19 -21.16 0.07
N THR A 564 -13.98 -21.24 1.14
CA THR A 564 -14.48 -22.53 1.64
C THR A 564 -15.52 -23.13 0.68
N PRO A 565 -15.79 -24.45 0.74
CA PRO A 565 -16.91 -25.04 0.02
C PRO A 565 -18.24 -24.32 0.27
N GLU A 566 -18.48 -23.88 1.51
CA GLU A 566 -19.68 -23.16 1.92
C GLU A 566 -19.77 -21.76 1.29
N ASP A 567 -18.65 -21.06 1.17
CA ASP A 567 -18.58 -19.76 0.48
C ASP A 567 -18.93 -19.92 -1.01
N LYS A 568 -18.34 -20.92 -1.67
CA LYS A 568 -18.61 -21.24 -3.08
C LYS A 568 -20.06 -21.65 -3.30
N GLN A 569 -20.61 -22.46 -2.41
CA GLN A 569 -22.03 -22.85 -2.45
C GLN A 569 -22.93 -21.62 -2.34
N SER A 570 -22.71 -20.78 -1.33
CA SER A 570 -23.50 -19.55 -1.10
C SER A 570 -23.42 -18.60 -2.30
N CYS A 571 -22.23 -18.47 -2.90
CA CYS A 571 -22.02 -17.69 -4.12
C CYS A 571 -22.82 -18.26 -5.30
N LEU A 572 -22.75 -19.57 -5.55
CA LEU A 572 -23.48 -20.23 -6.63
C LEU A 572 -25.00 -20.16 -6.43
N GLU A 573 -25.50 -20.33 -5.20
CA GLU A 573 -26.93 -20.22 -4.90
C GLU A 573 -27.45 -18.79 -5.14
N ALA A 574 -26.69 -17.78 -4.72
CA ALA A 574 -26.99 -16.38 -4.99
C ALA A 574 -26.97 -16.10 -6.50
N PHE A 575 -25.90 -16.53 -7.19
CA PHE A 575 -25.75 -16.39 -8.62
C PHE A 575 -26.93 -17.06 -9.35
N LEU A 576 -27.22 -18.34 -9.12
CA LEU A 576 -28.29 -19.04 -9.82
C LEU A 576 -29.71 -18.55 -9.44
N CYS A 577 -29.82 -17.65 -8.46
CA CYS A 577 -31.09 -17.06 -8.00
C CYS A 577 -32.11 -18.15 -7.69
N PHE A 578 -31.69 -19.11 -6.83
CA PHE A 578 -32.52 -20.23 -6.39
C PHE A 578 -33.80 -19.70 -5.73
N SER A 579 -34.86 -19.60 -6.53
CA SER A 579 -36.23 -19.63 -6.02
C SER A 579 -36.49 -21.09 -5.69
N ILE A 580 -36.81 -21.37 -4.43
CA ILE A 580 -37.23 -22.67 -3.89
C ILE A 580 -38.07 -23.42 -4.95
N GLY A 581 -37.49 -24.38 -5.70
CA GLY A 581 -38.24 -25.10 -6.74
C GLY A 581 -37.53 -25.70 -7.96
N GLY A 582 -36.23 -25.54 -8.21
CA GLY A 582 -35.55 -26.33 -9.26
C GLY A 582 -34.28 -25.73 -9.88
N SER A 583 -33.49 -26.59 -10.54
CA SER A 583 -32.23 -26.27 -11.23
C SER A 583 -32.46 -25.36 -12.44
N LYS A 584 -32.37 -24.04 -12.24
CA LYS A 584 -32.22 -23.12 -13.37
C LYS A 584 -30.88 -23.45 -14.07
N TYR A 585 -30.91 -23.52 -15.40
CA TYR A 585 -29.73 -23.80 -16.25
C TYR A 585 -29.21 -25.24 -16.23
N GLY A 586 -29.93 -26.19 -15.63
CA GLY A 586 -29.51 -27.60 -15.59
C GLY A 586 -28.30 -27.87 -14.68
N ILE A 587 -27.95 -26.91 -13.82
CA ILE A 587 -26.84 -27.04 -12.87
C ILE A 587 -27.40 -27.57 -11.54
N ASP A 588 -26.96 -28.75 -11.15
CA ASP A 588 -27.16 -29.29 -9.80
C ASP A 588 -25.91 -29.00 -8.96
N ILE A 589 -26.01 -27.99 -8.08
CA ILE A 589 -24.89 -27.59 -7.20
C ILE A 589 -24.41 -28.78 -6.34
N SER A 590 -25.31 -29.70 -5.97
CA SER A 590 -24.96 -30.86 -5.14
C SER A 590 -24.03 -31.86 -5.83
N GLN A 591 -23.93 -31.79 -7.16
CA GLN A 591 -23.01 -32.62 -7.96
C GLN A 591 -21.63 -31.96 -8.16
N LEU A 592 -21.44 -30.71 -7.72
CA LEU A 592 -20.19 -29.99 -7.89
C LEU A 592 -19.21 -30.31 -6.76
N ASN A 593 -17.94 -30.53 -7.11
CA ASN A 593 -16.87 -30.64 -6.11
C ASN A 593 -16.40 -29.25 -5.67
N LEU A 594 -17.10 -28.64 -4.72
CA LEU A 594 -16.79 -27.31 -4.22
C LEU A 594 -15.47 -27.24 -3.43
N ALA A 595 -14.91 -28.37 -3.00
CA ALA A 595 -13.57 -28.41 -2.41
C ALA A 595 -12.45 -28.26 -3.45
N SER A 596 -12.76 -28.45 -4.74
CA SER A 596 -11.80 -28.33 -5.83
C SER A 596 -11.47 -26.86 -6.17
N GLU A 597 -10.25 -26.64 -6.67
CA GLU A 597 -9.87 -25.38 -7.35
C GLU A 597 -10.18 -25.40 -8.85
N ASN A 598 -10.50 -26.58 -9.40
CA ASN A 598 -10.93 -26.70 -10.79
C ASN A 598 -12.34 -26.14 -10.93
N MET A 599 -12.54 -25.34 -11.96
CA MET A 599 -13.84 -24.76 -12.28
C MET A 599 -14.82 -25.86 -12.71
N ALA A 600 -16.10 -25.73 -12.35
CA ALA A 600 -17.11 -26.58 -12.97
C ALA A 600 -17.15 -26.31 -14.49
N LEU A 601 -17.29 -27.38 -15.27
CA LEU A 601 -17.12 -27.35 -16.73
C LEU A 601 -17.91 -26.22 -17.40
N ILE A 602 -19.18 -26.04 -17.04
CA ILE A 602 -20.05 -25.00 -17.59
C ILE A 602 -19.47 -23.59 -17.41
N PHE A 603 -18.90 -23.29 -16.24
CA PHE A 603 -18.30 -21.98 -15.96
C PHE A 603 -16.89 -21.84 -16.54
N LEU A 604 -16.15 -22.96 -16.68
CA LEU A 604 -14.90 -22.97 -17.44
C LEU A 604 -15.14 -22.62 -18.92
N LEU A 605 -16.21 -23.16 -19.51
CA LEU A 605 -16.61 -22.86 -20.87
C LEU A 605 -17.12 -21.41 -21.02
N GLU A 606 -17.86 -20.88 -20.05
CA GLU A 606 -18.21 -19.45 -20.00
C GLU A 606 -16.94 -18.57 -19.94
N SER A 607 -15.98 -18.93 -19.09
CA SER A 607 -14.68 -18.25 -18.96
C SER A 607 -13.89 -18.27 -20.27
N PHE A 608 -13.96 -19.37 -21.02
CA PHE A 608 -13.37 -19.48 -22.35
C PHE A 608 -14.04 -18.54 -23.35
N ILE A 609 -15.38 -18.48 -23.36
CA ILE A 609 -16.13 -17.53 -24.20
C ILE A 609 -15.77 -16.08 -23.84
N ASP A 610 -15.59 -15.77 -22.55
CA ASP A 610 -15.10 -14.46 -22.10
C ASP A 610 -13.75 -14.09 -22.75
N MET A 611 -12.76 -14.98 -22.65
CA MET A 611 -11.45 -14.76 -23.27
C MET A 611 -11.54 -14.54 -24.78
N VAL A 612 -12.34 -15.36 -25.48
CA VAL A 612 -12.55 -15.23 -26.92
C VAL A 612 -13.22 -13.90 -27.26
N GLY A 613 -14.24 -13.50 -26.50
CA GLY A 613 -14.97 -12.24 -26.69
C GLY A 613 -14.08 -11.02 -26.47
N VAL A 614 -13.28 -11.01 -25.40
CA VAL A 614 -12.32 -9.94 -25.10
C VAL A 614 -11.25 -9.83 -26.20
N GLU A 615 -10.69 -10.95 -26.64
CA GLU A 615 -9.69 -10.97 -27.71
C GLU A 615 -10.31 -10.47 -29.04
N TRP A 616 -11.54 -10.89 -29.34
CA TRP A 616 -12.26 -10.44 -30.53
C TRP A 616 -12.53 -8.93 -30.50
N GLU A 617 -13.04 -8.45 -29.38
CA GLU A 617 -13.37 -7.05 -29.15
C GLU A 617 -12.13 -6.14 -29.24
N ARG A 618 -11.02 -6.55 -28.59
CA ARG A 618 -9.88 -5.65 -28.32
C ARG A 618 -8.68 -5.84 -29.23
N LYS A 619 -8.49 -7.03 -29.80
CA LYS A 619 -7.28 -7.38 -30.59
C LYS A 619 -7.57 -7.71 -32.04
N LYS A 620 -8.77 -8.21 -32.33
CA LYS A 620 -9.17 -8.62 -33.69
C LYS A 620 -10.06 -7.59 -34.38
N ASN A 621 -10.06 -6.35 -33.87
CA ASN A 621 -10.75 -5.19 -34.46
C ASN A 621 -12.22 -5.45 -34.77
N LYS A 622 -12.92 -6.27 -33.98
CA LYS A 622 -14.37 -6.48 -34.12
C LYS A 622 -14.78 -7.00 -35.52
N ARG A 623 -13.85 -7.67 -36.24
CA ARG A 623 -14.08 -8.17 -37.60
C ARG A 623 -15.10 -9.30 -37.63
N LEU A 624 -16.21 -9.10 -38.36
CA LEU A 624 -17.27 -10.10 -38.52
C LEU A 624 -16.95 -11.19 -39.56
N ASP A 625 -15.88 -11.07 -40.32
CA ASP A 625 -15.44 -12.05 -41.33
C ASP A 625 -14.35 -13.00 -40.80
N ILE A 626 -13.99 -12.90 -39.51
CA ILE A 626 -12.96 -13.74 -38.91
C ILE A 626 -13.35 -15.23 -38.94
N SER A 627 -12.40 -16.11 -39.28
CA SER A 627 -12.62 -17.56 -39.23
C SER A 627 -12.80 -18.05 -37.79
N THR A 628 -13.42 -19.24 -37.60
CA THR A 628 -13.53 -19.84 -36.26
C THR A 628 -12.16 -20.12 -35.66
N GLN A 629 -11.17 -20.52 -36.47
CA GLN A 629 -9.80 -20.80 -36.05
C GLN A 629 -9.10 -19.54 -35.55
N ASP A 630 -9.18 -18.46 -36.32
CA ASP A 630 -8.60 -17.18 -35.93
C ASP A 630 -9.32 -16.61 -34.72
N LEU A 631 -10.62 -16.87 -34.56
CA LEU A 631 -11.41 -16.41 -33.42
C LEU A 631 -10.95 -17.04 -32.10
N ILE A 632 -10.69 -18.35 -32.07
CA ILE A 632 -10.27 -19.05 -30.85
C ILE A 632 -8.78 -18.93 -30.54
N TYR A 633 -7.97 -18.45 -31.49
CA TYR A 633 -6.55 -18.18 -31.24
C TYR A 633 -6.38 -17.06 -30.21
N MET A 634 -5.73 -17.34 -29.08
CA MET A 634 -5.51 -16.39 -27.99
C MET A 634 -4.10 -16.54 -27.42
N ASP A 635 -3.60 -15.48 -26.80
CA ASP A 635 -2.28 -15.46 -26.16
C ASP A 635 -2.24 -16.40 -24.93
N ASP A 636 -1.19 -17.21 -24.81
CA ASP A 636 -0.99 -18.16 -23.70
C ASP A 636 -1.06 -17.50 -22.32
N LYS A 637 -0.80 -16.18 -22.20
CA LYS A 637 -0.94 -15.46 -20.94
C LYS A 637 -2.35 -15.54 -20.35
N TYR A 638 -3.39 -15.66 -21.18
CA TYR A 638 -4.76 -15.80 -20.72
C TYR A 638 -5.00 -17.13 -19.99
N LEU A 639 -4.20 -18.16 -20.32
CA LEU A 639 -4.31 -19.47 -19.70
C LEU A 639 -3.57 -19.58 -18.36
N GLN A 640 -2.71 -18.62 -18.03
CA GLN A 640 -1.89 -18.63 -16.80
C GLN A 640 -2.72 -18.50 -15.51
N ARG A 641 -3.99 -18.06 -15.62
CA ARG A 641 -4.89 -17.89 -14.47
C ARG A 641 -5.64 -19.16 -14.05
N TYR A 642 -5.57 -20.24 -14.84
CA TYR A 642 -6.28 -21.49 -14.59
C TYR A 642 -5.38 -22.51 -13.87
N THR A 643 -6.00 -23.50 -13.23
CA THR A 643 -5.27 -24.68 -12.76
C THR A 643 -4.70 -25.44 -13.96
N GLU A 644 -3.68 -26.27 -13.73
CA GLU A 644 -3.10 -27.09 -14.80
C GLU A 644 -4.14 -28.05 -15.41
N HIS A 645 -5.11 -28.51 -14.61
CA HIS A 645 -6.22 -29.33 -15.10
C HIS A 645 -7.12 -28.57 -16.08
N ASP A 646 -7.62 -27.40 -15.66
CA ASP A 646 -8.52 -26.57 -16.47
C ASP A 646 -7.83 -26.07 -17.74
N LYS A 647 -6.55 -25.69 -17.63
CA LYS A 647 -5.71 -25.31 -18.77
C LYS A 647 -5.58 -26.44 -19.79
N ASN A 648 -5.27 -27.66 -19.34
CA ASN A 648 -5.14 -28.81 -20.23
C ASN A 648 -6.46 -29.15 -20.92
N TYR A 649 -7.59 -29.04 -20.20
CA TYR A 649 -8.92 -29.18 -20.77
C TYR A 649 -9.16 -28.15 -21.89
N LEU A 650 -8.94 -26.86 -21.61
CA LEU A 650 -9.12 -25.78 -22.60
C LEU A 650 -8.22 -25.96 -23.83
N MET A 651 -6.97 -26.37 -23.65
CA MET A 651 -6.06 -26.64 -24.77
C MET A 651 -6.55 -27.78 -25.66
N GLN A 652 -7.01 -28.89 -25.06
CA GLN A 652 -7.60 -30.00 -25.82
C GLN A 652 -8.90 -29.57 -26.53
N PHE A 653 -9.70 -28.74 -25.87
CA PHE A 653 -10.93 -28.19 -26.42
C PHE A 653 -10.66 -27.30 -27.64
N ILE A 654 -9.70 -26.38 -27.55
CA ILE A 654 -9.24 -25.53 -28.67
C ILE A 654 -8.73 -26.40 -29.82
N GLN A 655 -7.91 -27.42 -29.55
CA GLN A 655 -7.41 -28.35 -30.56
C GLN A 655 -8.53 -29.16 -31.25
N LYS A 656 -9.58 -29.53 -30.51
CA LYS A 656 -10.77 -30.18 -31.08
C LYS A 656 -11.45 -29.25 -32.10
N ILE A 657 -11.69 -27.98 -31.74
CA ILE A 657 -12.31 -27.01 -32.65
C ILE A 657 -11.44 -26.80 -33.90
N HIS A 658 -10.11 -26.72 -33.76
CA HIS A 658 -9.21 -26.62 -34.91
C HIS A 658 -9.34 -27.80 -35.89
N ARG A 659 -9.45 -29.04 -35.37
CA ARG A 659 -9.60 -30.25 -36.20
C ARG A 659 -10.95 -30.31 -36.92
N GLU A 660 -12.02 -29.83 -36.28
CA GLU A 660 -13.38 -29.84 -36.85
C GLU A 660 -13.61 -28.70 -37.86
N GLY A 661 -12.85 -27.61 -37.76
CA GLY A 661 -12.99 -26.45 -38.65
C GLY A 661 -12.24 -26.54 -39.98
N TRP A 662 -11.37 -27.53 -40.18
CA TRP A 662 -10.67 -27.70 -41.45
C TRP A 662 -11.66 -28.20 -42.50
N PRO A 663 -11.94 -27.47 -43.60
CA PRO A 663 -12.71 -28.05 -44.69
C PRO A 663 -11.94 -29.28 -45.15
N ARG A 664 -12.56 -30.46 -45.01
CA ARG A 664 -12.06 -31.64 -45.71
C ARG A 664 -12.15 -31.29 -47.18
N THR A 665 -11.02 -30.90 -47.76
CA THR A 665 -10.86 -30.93 -49.21
C THR A 665 -11.15 -32.37 -49.57
N GLU A 666 -12.30 -32.60 -50.22
CA GLU A 666 -12.61 -33.91 -50.80
C GLU A 666 -11.48 -34.20 -51.81
N GLU A 667 -10.53 -35.03 -51.38
CA GLU A 667 -9.53 -35.67 -52.25
C GLU A 667 -10.17 -36.80 -53.05
#